data_AF-A0A1W9MG11-F1
#
_entry.id   AF-A0A1W9MG11-F1
#
_cell.length_a   1.000
_cell.length_b   1.000
_cell.length_c   1.000
_cell.angle_alpha   90.00
_cell.angle_beta   90.00
_cell.angle_gamma   90.00
#
_symmetry.space_group_name_H-M   'P 1'
#
loop_
_entity.id
_entity.type
_entity.pdbx_description
1 polymer ?
#
loop_
_entity_poly.entity_id
_entity_poly.type
_entity_poly.pdbx_seq_one_letter_code
_entity_poly.pdbx_strand_id
1 'polypeptide(L)'
;MPKGAVLVIGGGIAGVQAALDLANSGYYVHLVEKTTAIGGKMSQLDKTFPTNDCSACILSPKLVECGRHLNINLLTLSEVVSLEGEAGAFRAVVRQQPRYVDQNKCIACGLCAQKCPKKVKDDFNMGIGVRKAAYLSYPQAVPLKYALDPEHCIWLNKPGKCGACVKVCPAGAINFEDREQELVLEVGSVVLALGFSRFSPARLDFTGYGRLPNVVTSMEFERLLSPSGPCMGHLERPSDGREPKRIAWLQCIGSRDLNRTGHAYCSSVCCMFALKQAVIAKEHAQAGFESAIFFMDMRTHGKGFEQYYTRARDEGVHFHRARVHSVLPAETAGDLRLRYVNEQGRVAFADFDMVVLSTGLQAYHKTDEVAALLGLELDDDKFLRSDDFNPVATSRPGIFVCGAASEPKDIPQSVMEASAAAAEVGRILAPARWSETGNKVYPPELNIHAQAPRIGVFICHCGINIASVVDVKAVTAYAATLPDVVLAQDNLFTCSQDTINQMVQIIKDQGLNRVVVASCSPRTHEPLFQETLRDAGLNKFLFEMANIRDQDSWVHQQEPAQATAKAMDLVRMAVARVRGEGPLPYNTVPVTKAALVVGGGVAGMTAALAFADQGYPVTLVEQSDVLGGNARSVYRQWRGGEVAPVVAGMAERVAGHDRIDVRYNTSVREVAGSVGKFHTTLDDGQSFEHGVAVLATGGEPVAPTGAWRYLYGEHPGVQTLLELDRRFMAADETLANVRQAVFIHCVGSRIAERPYCSRVCCTHAIDSALKLKELHPEMDVFMLYRDIRTYGRRERLYQEARAKGILFIRHDLERLPQVCDEGGQLVVRCHDPIVDAEITIRPDLLVLATAIQPRPQGGGLARLFKCAVDAQGFLMEAHMKLRPVDFATEGVFLAGLCHYPKAVEESIAQAKAAVGRATMILAHDAVPAESVTATVNTAKCTGCGLCVAVCAYRAVQLDEQGRSTVDASMCKGCGACVAGCRSDAITLKNIGNEQILATVDAAFWDD
;
A
#
# COMPACT_ATOMS: atom_id res chain seq x y z
N MET A 1 -18.54 29.99 -5.71
CA MET A 1 -17.30 29.54 -5.01
C MET A 1 -17.28 28.02 -5.03
N PRO A 2 -16.10 27.40 -5.19
CA PRO A 2 -16.00 25.94 -5.18
C PRO A 2 -16.47 25.36 -3.85
N LYS A 3 -17.10 24.19 -3.88
CA LYS A 3 -17.48 23.42 -2.68
C LYS A 3 -16.24 22.73 -2.10
N GLY A 4 -16.08 22.78 -0.79
CA GLY A 4 -14.99 22.15 -0.04
C GLY A 4 -15.22 20.66 0.24
N ALA A 5 -16.39 20.13 -0.14
CA ALA A 5 -16.71 18.71 -0.08
C ALA A 5 -16.24 17.91 -1.32
N VAL A 6 -15.89 16.64 -1.15
CA VAL A 6 -15.40 15.73 -2.20
C VAL A 6 -16.16 14.41 -2.13
N LEU A 7 -16.54 13.87 -3.29
CA LEU A 7 -17.17 12.55 -3.40
C LEU A 7 -16.11 11.50 -3.77
N VAL A 8 -15.95 10.47 -2.95
CA VAL A 8 -15.12 9.29 -3.25
C VAL A 8 -16.03 8.09 -3.47
N ILE A 9 -15.92 7.44 -4.64
CA ILE A 9 -16.75 6.30 -5.04
C ILE A 9 -15.92 5.02 -4.99
N GLY A 10 -16.20 4.15 -4.01
CA GLY A 10 -15.55 2.86 -3.79
C GLY A 10 -14.68 2.84 -2.54
N GLY A 11 -15.08 2.05 -1.55
CA GLY A 11 -14.43 1.90 -0.24
C GLY A 11 -13.30 0.87 -0.20
N GLY A 12 -12.62 0.60 -1.32
CA GLY A 12 -11.39 -0.20 -1.32
C GLY A 12 -10.21 0.57 -0.71
N ILE A 13 -9.04 -0.08 -0.59
CA ILE A 13 -7.83 0.57 -0.04
C ILE A 13 -7.48 1.90 -0.74
N ALA A 14 -7.71 2.00 -2.06
CA ALA A 14 -7.49 3.23 -2.82
C ALA A 14 -8.46 4.34 -2.39
N GLY A 15 -9.76 4.08 -2.33
CA GLY A 15 -10.74 5.09 -1.93
C GLY A 15 -10.62 5.48 -0.46
N VAL A 16 -10.30 4.53 0.42
CA VAL A 16 -10.00 4.81 1.84
C VAL A 16 -8.78 5.72 1.96
N GLN A 17 -7.70 5.44 1.23
CA GLN A 17 -6.51 6.28 1.24
C GLN A 17 -6.81 7.68 0.70
N ALA A 18 -7.55 7.80 -0.41
CA ALA A 18 -7.93 9.09 -0.98
C ALA A 18 -8.80 9.91 0.00
N ALA A 19 -9.78 9.27 0.63
CA ALA A 19 -10.64 9.91 1.62
C ALA A 19 -9.84 10.43 2.83
N LEU A 20 -8.90 9.64 3.35
CA LEU A 20 -8.02 10.04 4.45
C LEU A 20 -7.09 11.19 4.06
N ASP A 21 -6.47 11.14 2.88
CA ASP A 21 -5.56 12.20 2.42
C ASP A 21 -6.31 13.53 2.21
N LEU A 22 -7.51 13.46 1.63
CA LEU A 22 -8.38 14.63 1.44
C LEU A 22 -8.86 15.21 2.77
N ALA A 23 -9.37 14.35 3.66
CA ALA A 23 -9.94 14.79 4.92
C ALA A 23 -8.89 15.41 5.85
N ASN A 24 -7.70 14.81 5.91
CA ASN A 24 -6.57 15.35 6.65
C ASN A 24 -5.96 16.60 6.00
N SER A 25 -6.21 16.84 4.71
CA SER A 25 -5.81 18.07 4.01
C SER A 25 -6.86 19.20 4.10
N GLY A 26 -7.94 18.99 4.85
CA GLY A 26 -8.95 20.01 5.13
C GLY A 26 -10.16 20.02 4.19
N TYR A 27 -10.49 18.89 3.57
CA TYR A 27 -11.72 18.74 2.77
C TYR A 27 -12.74 17.88 3.50
N TYR A 28 -14.03 18.16 3.30
CA TYR A 28 -15.09 17.25 3.75
C TYR A 28 -15.25 16.13 2.72
N VAL A 29 -15.42 14.88 3.14
CA VAL A 29 -15.45 13.74 2.20
C VAL A 29 -16.71 12.93 2.38
N HIS A 30 -17.43 12.69 1.30
CA HIS A 30 -18.46 11.65 1.22
C HIS A 30 -17.84 10.40 0.60
N LEU A 31 -17.67 9.33 1.38
CA LEU A 31 -17.17 8.05 0.88
C LEU A 31 -18.35 7.11 0.64
N VAL A 32 -18.65 6.85 -0.63
CA VAL A 32 -19.73 5.97 -1.06
C VAL A 32 -19.19 4.56 -1.29
N GLU A 33 -19.74 3.58 -0.57
CA GLU A 33 -19.40 2.17 -0.68
C GLU A 33 -20.67 1.34 -0.91
N LYS A 34 -20.63 0.53 -1.98
CA LYS A 34 -21.77 -0.29 -2.40
C LYS A 34 -22.11 -1.39 -1.39
N THR A 35 -21.10 -1.99 -0.78
CA THR A 35 -21.30 -3.09 0.18
C THR A 35 -21.56 -2.56 1.58
N THR A 36 -21.81 -3.48 2.52
CA THR A 36 -22.08 -3.14 3.92
C THR A 36 -20.87 -2.64 4.70
N ALA A 37 -19.65 -2.71 4.13
CA ALA A 37 -18.42 -2.28 4.77
C ALA A 37 -17.33 -1.92 3.75
N ILE A 38 -16.46 -0.96 4.10
CA ILE A 38 -15.24 -0.64 3.36
C ILE A 38 -14.19 -1.76 3.53
N GLY A 39 -13.12 -1.74 2.74
CA GLY A 39 -12.00 -2.71 2.79
C GLY A 39 -11.68 -3.33 1.43
N GLY A 40 -12.67 -3.40 0.53
CA GLY A 40 -12.51 -3.94 -0.82
C GLY A 40 -11.88 -5.34 -0.85
N LYS A 41 -11.17 -5.67 -1.94
CA LYS A 41 -10.55 -6.99 -2.10
C LYS A 41 -9.36 -7.25 -1.18
N MET A 42 -8.69 -6.20 -0.68
CA MET A 42 -7.56 -6.34 0.23
C MET A 42 -7.97 -6.98 1.57
N SER A 43 -9.21 -6.75 2.02
CA SER A 43 -9.78 -7.40 3.20
C SER A 43 -9.89 -8.93 3.08
N GLN A 44 -9.96 -9.46 1.84
CA GLN A 44 -10.08 -10.90 1.58
C GLN A 44 -8.73 -11.62 1.55
N LEU A 45 -7.61 -10.88 1.41
CA LEU A 45 -6.27 -11.45 1.33
C LEU A 45 -5.79 -11.91 2.70
N ASP A 46 -4.97 -12.95 2.74
CA ASP A 46 -4.27 -13.36 3.97
C ASP A 46 -3.00 -12.51 4.18
N LYS A 47 -2.00 -12.69 3.31
CA LYS A 47 -0.75 -11.90 3.29
C LYS A 47 -0.62 -11.02 2.05
N THR A 48 0.32 -10.08 2.07
CA THR A 48 0.66 -9.24 0.91
C THR A 48 2.12 -9.42 0.47
N PHE A 49 2.36 -9.67 -0.82
CA PHE A 49 3.72 -9.74 -1.39
C PHE A 49 4.31 -8.34 -1.53
N PRO A 50 5.63 -8.11 -1.48
CA PRO A 50 6.69 -9.08 -1.26
C PRO A 50 7.07 -9.20 0.24
N THR A 51 6.43 -8.44 1.12
CA THR A 51 6.78 -8.36 2.55
C THR A 51 6.22 -9.51 3.37
N ASN A 52 5.21 -10.22 2.85
CA ASN A 52 4.41 -11.20 3.58
C ASN A 52 3.64 -10.62 4.78
N ASP A 53 3.41 -9.29 4.80
CA ASP A 53 2.61 -8.66 5.86
C ASP A 53 1.19 -9.23 5.88
N CYS A 54 0.66 -9.45 7.07
CA CYS A 54 -0.76 -9.74 7.28
C CYS A 54 -1.62 -8.61 6.70
N SER A 55 -2.43 -8.92 5.69
CA SER A 55 -3.24 -7.93 4.96
C SER A 55 -4.23 -7.23 5.89
N ALA A 56 -4.96 -8.00 6.70
CA ALA A 56 -5.90 -7.46 7.66
C ALA A 56 -5.22 -6.56 8.70
N CYS A 57 -4.03 -6.91 9.16
CA CYS A 57 -3.30 -6.21 10.22
C CYS A 57 -2.84 -4.82 9.77
N ILE A 58 -2.42 -4.68 8.50
CA ILE A 58 -2.02 -3.39 7.95
C ILE A 58 -3.23 -2.59 7.43
N LEU A 59 -4.28 -3.25 6.93
CA LEU A 59 -5.48 -2.60 6.40
C LEU A 59 -6.39 -2.04 7.49
N SER A 60 -6.62 -2.80 8.57
CA SER A 60 -7.63 -2.47 9.59
C SER A 60 -7.42 -1.09 10.23
N PRO A 61 -6.20 -0.65 10.59
CA PRO A 61 -5.97 0.69 11.11
C PRO A 61 -6.48 1.79 10.17
N LYS A 62 -6.24 1.66 8.86
CA LYS A 62 -6.74 2.62 7.85
C LYS A 62 -8.26 2.64 7.75
N LEU A 63 -8.91 1.47 7.82
CA LEU A 63 -10.37 1.39 7.79
C LEU A 63 -10.98 2.04 9.03
N VAL A 64 -10.42 1.77 10.21
CA VAL A 64 -10.89 2.34 11.48
C VAL A 64 -10.69 3.85 11.50
N GLU A 65 -9.53 4.35 11.09
CA GLU A 65 -9.25 5.78 10.93
C GLU A 65 -10.30 6.43 10.02
N CYS A 66 -10.54 5.85 8.85
CA CYS A 66 -11.50 6.38 7.87
C CYS A 66 -12.94 6.38 8.39
N GLY A 67 -13.39 5.27 9.00
CA GLY A 67 -14.76 5.15 9.50
C GLY A 67 -15.07 6.01 10.73
N ARG A 68 -14.05 6.59 11.38
CA ARG A 68 -14.20 7.45 12.56
C ARG A 68 -13.83 8.91 12.31
N HIS A 69 -13.26 9.22 11.15
CA HIS A 69 -12.76 10.55 10.85
C HIS A 69 -13.92 11.56 10.80
N LEU A 70 -13.82 12.65 11.57
CA LEU A 70 -14.89 13.66 11.71
C LEU A 70 -15.33 14.25 10.37
N ASN A 71 -14.38 14.43 9.45
CA ASN A 71 -14.61 15.01 8.12
C ASN A 71 -14.87 13.95 7.03
N ILE A 72 -15.14 12.70 7.39
CA ILE A 72 -15.53 11.65 6.44
C ILE A 72 -16.94 11.15 6.79
N ASN A 73 -17.88 11.40 5.87
CA ASN A 73 -19.19 10.80 5.87
C ASN A 73 -19.16 9.47 5.11
N LEU A 74 -19.12 8.36 5.84
CA LEU A 74 -19.11 7.01 5.27
C LEU A 74 -20.53 6.52 4.95
N LEU A 75 -20.85 6.45 3.67
CA LEU A 75 -22.13 5.99 3.12
C LEU A 75 -21.99 4.57 2.58
N THR A 76 -22.23 3.56 3.43
CA THR A 76 -22.31 2.15 3.00
C THR A 76 -23.67 1.82 2.40
N LEU A 77 -23.76 0.68 1.70
CA LEU A 77 -24.96 0.27 0.95
C LEU A 77 -25.42 1.34 -0.04
N SER A 78 -24.48 2.10 -0.60
CA SER A 78 -24.79 3.31 -1.38
C SER A 78 -24.17 3.24 -2.77
N GLU A 79 -24.91 3.68 -3.78
CA GLU A 79 -24.45 3.82 -5.18
C GLU A 79 -24.83 5.22 -5.71
N VAL A 80 -23.98 5.79 -6.56
CA VAL A 80 -24.27 7.07 -7.23
C VAL A 80 -25.24 6.84 -8.39
N VAL A 81 -26.26 7.69 -8.49
CA VAL A 81 -27.36 7.59 -9.47
C VAL A 81 -27.27 8.66 -10.55
N SER A 82 -26.81 9.87 -10.20
CA SER A 82 -26.55 10.92 -11.18
C SER A 82 -25.48 11.89 -10.69
N LEU A 83 -24.80 12.55 -11.63
CA LEU A 83 -23.82 13.59 -11.37
C LEU A 83 -23.94 14.72 -12.40
N GLU A 84 -24.44 15.86 -11.96
CA GLU A 84 -24.60 17.07 -12.76
C GLU A 84 -23.59 18.14 -12.33
N GLY A 85 -23.32 19.11 -13.20
CA GLY A 85 -22.40 20.23 -12.93
C GLY A 85 -20.99 20.04 -13.47
N GLU A 86 -20.07 20.85 -12.97
CA GLU A 86 -18.70 21.00 -13.46
C GLU A 86 -17.68 21.05 -12.32
N ALA A 87 -16.38 21.00 -12.65
CA ALA A 87 -15.31 21.04 -11.66
C ALA A 87 -15.45 22.24 -10.71
N GLY A 88 -15.45 21.97 -9.40
CA GLY A 88 -15.70 22.96 -8.35
C GLY A 88 -17.15 23.02 -7.86
N ALA A 89 -18.13 22.54 -8.63
CA ALA A 89 -19.54 22.57 -8.27
C ALA A 89 -20.34 21.45 -8.96
N PHE A 90 -20.24 20.24 -8.45
CA PHE A 90 -21.07 19.10 -8.83
C PHE A 90 -22.23 18.90 -7.85
N ARG A 91 -23.33 18.39 -8.39
CA ARG A 91 -24.48 17.89 -7.64
C ARG A 91 -24.63 16.39 -7.91
N ALA A 92 -24.36 15.57 -6.90
CA ALA A 92 -24.47 14.12 -6.96
C ALA A 92 -25.73 13.64 -6.25
N VAL A 93 -26.44 12.68 -6.86
CA VAL A 93 -27.54 11.96 -6.20
C VAL A 93 -27.04 10.56 -5.84
N VAL A 94 -27.13 10.19 -4.57
CA VAL A 94 -26.68 8.91 -4.03
C VAL A 94 -27.87 8.15 -3.48
N ARG A 95 -28.06 6.91 -3.93
CA ARG A 95 -29.09 6.00 -3.43
C ARG A 95 -28.50 5.07 -2.40
N GLN A 96 -29.05 5.10 -1.19
CA GLN A 96 -28.69 4.22 -0.08
C GLN A 96 -29.77 3.14 0.10
N GLN A 97 -29.35 1.89 -0.06
CA GLN A 97 -30.18 0.72 0.19
C GLN A 97 -30.41 0.50 1.69
N PRO A 98 -31.59 -0.02 2.09
CA PRO A 98 -31.87 -0.31 3.49
C PRO A 98 -30.92 -1.38 4.03
N ARG A 99 -30.39 -1.14 5.23
CA ARG A 99 -29.56 -2.10 5.98
C ARG A 99 -30.43 -3.08 6.77
N TYR A 100 -31.66 -2.65 7.09
CA TYR A 100 -32.60 -3.31 8.01
C TYR A 100 -32.07 -3.50 9.44
N VAL A 101 -30.99 -2.79 9.76
CA VAL A 101 -30.36 -2.76 11.09
C VAL A 101 -29.93 -1.33 11.34
N ASP A 102 -30.47 -0.74 12.40
CA ASP A 102 -30.11 0.60 12.87
C ASP A 102 -28.63 0.59 13.34
N GLN A 103 -27.80 1.36 12.63
CA GLN A 103 -26.37 1.42 12.90
C GLN A 103 -26.05 2.07 14.25
N ASN A 104 -26.89 2.99 14.71
CA ASN A 104 -26.69 3.68 15.99
C ASN A 104 -27.03 2.77 17.18
N LYS A 105 -27.90 1.76 16.98
CA LYS A 105 -28.26 0.78 18.02
C LYS A 105 -27.45 -0.51 17.96
N CYS A 106 -26.91 -0.87 16.79
CA CYS A 106 -26.28 -2.17 16.62
C CYS A 106 -24.92 -2.25 17.35
N ILE A 107 -24.86 -3.04 18.42
CA ILE A 107 -23.63 -3.32 19.20
C ILE A 107 -22.75 -4.44 18.61
N ALA A 108 -23.05 -4.91 17.40
CA ALA A 108 -22.32 -5.97 16.69
C ALA A 108 -22.13 -7.31 17.45
N CYS A 109 -23.02 -7.68 18.37
CA CYS A 109 -22.88 -8.89 19.19
C CYS A 109 -23.05 -10.23 18.46
N GLY A 110 -23.62 -10.23 17.25
CA GLY A 110 -23.78 -11.43 16.41
C GLY A 110 -24.90 -12.40 16.78
N LEU A 111 -25.65 -12.17 17.86
CA LEU A 111 -26.78 -13.02 18.26
C LEU A 111 -27.84 -13.17 17.14
N CYS A 112 -28.10 -12.09 16.39
CA CYS A 112 -29.03 -12.10 15.27
C CYS A 112 -28.59 -13.06 14.14
N ALA A 113 -27.29 -13.13 13.84
CA ALA A 113 -26.73 -14.06 12.87
C ALA A 113 -26.77 -15.49 13.40
N GLN A 114 -26.31 -15.72 14.64
CA GLN A 114 -26.30 -17.04 15.27
C GLN A 114 -27.68 -17.72 15.27
N LYS A 115 -28.73 -16.95 15.53
CA LYS A 115 -30.11 -17.46 15.62
C LYS A 115 -30.88 -17.40 14.30
N CYS A 116 -30.30 -16.82 13.24
CA CYS A 116 -30.92 -16.81 11.93
C CYS A 116 -31.00 -18.24 11.36
N PRO A 117 -32.20 -18.75 11.00
CA PRO A 117 -32.34 -20.11 10.49
C PRO A 117 -31.88 -20.25 9.03
N LYS A 118 -31.93 -19.17 8.25
CA LYS A 118 -31.54 -19.18 6.83
C LYS A 118 -30.03 -19.28 6.69
N LYS A 119 -29.56 -20.33 5.99
CA LYS A 119 -28.18 -20.49 5.52
C LYS A 119 -28.05 -19.89 4.12
N VAL A 120 -26.97 -19.17 3.88
CA VAL A 120 -26.63 -18.49 2.61
C VAL A 120 -25.17 -18.79 2.31
N LYS A 121 -24.78 -18.85 1.03
CA LYS A 121 -23.37 -19.00 0.67
C LYS A 121 -22.58 -17.78 1.16
N ASP A 122 -21.36 -18.01 1.63
CA ASP A 122 -20.51 -16.94 2.15
C ASP A 122 -19.73 -16.26 1.01
N ASP A 123 -20.26 -15.14 0.51
CA ASP A 123 -19.68 -14.39 -0.60
C ASP A 123 -18.27 -13.83 -0.28
N PHE A 124 -18.00 -13.52 0.99
CA PHE A 124 -16.68 -13.05 1.43
C PHE A 124 -15.65 -14.18 1.36
N ASN A 125 -16.08 -15.40 1.70
CA ASN A 125 -15.28 -16.62 1.58
C ASN A 125 -15.43 -17.33 0.23
N MET A 126 -15.73 -16.59 -0.85
CA MET A 126 -15.81 -17.11 -2.22
C MET A 126 -16.89 -18.18 -2.44
N GLY A 127 -17.93 -18.18 -1.62
CA GLY A 127 -18.96 -19.21 -1.61
C GLY A 127 -18.54 -20.50 -0.91
N ILE A 128 -17.35 -20.53 -0.30
CA ILE A 128 -16.88 -21.62 0.56
C ILE A 128 -17.48 -21.43 1.95
N GLY A 129 -18.12 -22.48 2.47
CA GLY A 129 -18.83 -22.41 3.74
C GLY A 129 -20.19 -21.71 3.62
N VAL A 130 -20.78 -21.37 4.78
CA VAL A 130 -22.10 -20.76 4.85
C VAL A 130 -22.13 -19.61 5.84
N ARG A 131 -22.74 -18.50 5.43
CA ARG A 131 -23.18 -17.42 6.31
C ARG A 131 -24.69 -17.52 6.56
N LYS A 132 -25.22 -16.51 7.22
CA LYS A 132 -26.65 -16.37 7.54
C LYS A 132 -27.25 -15.17 6.80
N ALA A 133 -28.58 -15.07 6.78
CA ALA A 133 -29.25 -13.89 6.21
C ALA A 133 -29.05 -12.64 7.06
N ALA A 134 -28.99 -12.76 8.39
CA ALA A 134 -28.40 -11.72 9.24
C ALA A 134 -26.89 -11.95 9.26
N TYR A 135 -26.09 -10.98 8.82
CA TYR A 135 -24.66 -11.19 8.61
C TYR A 135 -23.82 -9.95 8.92
N LEU A 136 -22.52 -10.21 9.10
CA LEU A 136 -21.44 -9.23 9.11
C LEU A 136 -20.52 -9.61 7.94
N SER A 137 -20.03 -8.62 7.18
CA SER A 137 -19.23 -8.90 5.97
C SER A 137 -17.97 -9.71 6.25
N TYR A 138 -17.24 -9.32 7.29
CA TYR A 138 -16.03 -9.98 7.79
C TYR A 138 -15.71 -9.45 9.20
N PRO A 139 -14.85 -10.11 9.99
CA PRO A 139 -14.70 -9.81 11.42
C PRO A 139 -14.23 -8.39 11.76
N GLN A 140 -13.39 -7.78 10.92
CA GLN A 140 -12.86 -6.41 11.09
C GLN A 140 -13.57 -5.39 10.19
N ALA A 141 -14.82 -5.65 9.80
CA ALA A 141 -15.60 -4.78 8.93
C ALA A 141 -15.76 -3.36 9.51
N VAL A 142 -15.68 -2.34 8.63
CA VAL A 142 -15.98 -0.95 8.98
C VAL A 142 -17.08 -0.44 8.05
N PRO A 143 -18.22 0.05 8.56
CA PRO A 143 -18.61 0.05 9.96
C PRO A 143 -18.80 -1.38 10.48
N LEU A 144 -18.44 -1.63 11.74
CA LEU A 144 -18.62 -2.93 12.38
C LEU A 144 -20.09 -3.10 12.77
N LYS A 145 -20.96 -3.30 11.78
CA LYS A 145 -22.42 -3.32 11.94
C LYS A 145 -23.02 -4.43 11.08
N TYR A 146 -23.98 -5.17 11.66
CA TYR A 146 -24.70 -6.23 10.94
C TYR A 146 -25.65 -5.62 9.89
N ALA A 147 -26.07 -6.46 8.95
CA ALA A 147 -27.11 -6.17 7.97
C ALA A 147 -28.01 -7.40 7.78
N LEU A 148 -29.20 -7.19 7.21
CA LEU A 148 -30.02 -8.29 6.71
C LEU A 148 -29.91 -8.35 5.18
N ASP A 149 -29.63 -9.54 4.68
CA ASP A 149 -29.63 -9.87 3.27
C ASP A 149 -31.08 -9.91 2.75
N PRO A 150 -31.52 -8.93 1.94
CA PRO A 150 -32.91 -8.84 1.51
C PRO A 150 -33.32 -9.99 0.60
N GLU A 151 -32.41 -10.51 -0.21
CA GLU A 151 -32.68 -11.61 -1.15
C GLU A 151 -32.97 -12.92 -0.41
N HIS A 152 -32.33 -13.13 0.74
CA HIS A 152 -32.42 -14.41 1.45
C HIS A 152 -33.24 -14.35 2.75
N CYS A 153 -33.48 -13.17 3.33
CA CYS A 153 -34.20 -13.02 4.59
C CYS A 153 -35.65 -13.53 4.48
N ILE A 154 -36.04 -14.46 5.35
CA ILE A 154 -37.39 -15.05 5.35
C ILE A 154 -38.46 -14.00 5.67
N TRP A 155 -38.19 -13.06 6.59
CA TRP A 155 -39.16 -12.03 6.94
C TRP A 155 -39.40 -11.05 5.79
N LEU A 156 -38.32 -10.55 5.16
CA LEU A 156 -38.42 -9.57 4.08
C LEU A 156 -39.13 -10.15 2.84
N ASN A 157 -38.91 -11.44 2.55
CA ASN A 157 -39.58 -12.12 1.43
C ASN A 157 -40.98 -12.66 1.79
N LYS A 158 -41.25 -12.94 3.08
CA LYS A 158 -42.52 -13.49 3.59
C LYS A 158 -42.82 -12.91 4.97
N PRO A 159 -43.40 -11.69 5.05
CA PRO A 159 -43.70 -11.03 6.31
C PRO A 159 -44.50 -11.92 7.27
N GLY A 160 -44.15 -11.92 8.55
CA GLY A 160 -44.79 -12.74 9.59
C GLY A 160 -44.33 -14.20 9.68
N LYS A 161 -43.49 -14.70 8.76
CA LYS A 161 -43.00 -16.10 8.79
C LYS A 161 -41.70 -16.32 9.57
N CYS A 162 -41.03 -15.27 10.01
CA CYS A 162 -39.77 -15.34 10.79
C CYS A 162 -39.76 -14.22 11.85
N GLY A 163 -38.60 -13.75 12.30
CA GLY A 163 -38.44 -12.73 13.34
C GLY A 163 -37.48 -13.14 14.46
N ALA A 164 -36.76 -14.25 14.30
CA ALA A 164 -35.79 -14.73 15.29
C ALA A 164 -34.74 -13.67 15.65
N CYS A 165 -34.22 -12.94 14.66
CA CYS A 165 -33.24 -11.88 14.88
C CYS A 165 -33.76 -10.73 15.76
N VAL A 166 -35.03 -10.32 15.61
CA VAL A 166 -35.64 -9.29 16.46
C VAL A 166 -35.76 -9.79 17.89
N LYS A 167 -36.28 -11.00 18.09
CA LYS A 167 -36.51 -11.59 19.42
C LYS A 167 -35.24 -11.71 20.26
N VAL A 168 -34.08 -11.86 19.62
CA VAL A 168 -32.80 -12.09 20.31
C VAL A 168 -31.86 -10.89 20.28
N CYS A 169 -32.23 -9.79 19.62
CA CYS A 169 -31.39 -8.61 19.54
C CYS A 169 -31.53 -7.79 20.84
N PRO A 170 -30.50 -7.76 21.72
CA PRO A 170 -30.60 -7.06 23.00
C PRO A 170 -30.72 -5.54 22.84
N ALA A 171 -30.18 -4.99 21.75
CA ALA A 171 -30.19 -3.55 21.49
C ALA A 171 -31.42 -3.07 20.69
N GLY A 172 -32.33 -3.96 20.31
CA GLY A 172 -33.50 -3.60 19.49
C GLY A 172 -33.13 -2.96 18.14
N ALA A 173 -31.99 -3.34 17.57
CA ALA A 173 -31.42 -2.69 16.38
C ALA A 173 -32.05 -3.17 15.05
N ILE A 174 -32.74 -4.31 15.03
CA ILE A 174 -33.34 -4.83 13.79
C ILE A 174 -34.55 -3.98 13.40
N ASN A 175 -34.55 -3.44 12.18
CA ASN A 175 -35.62 -2.61 11.65
C ASN A 175 -36.04 -3.09 10.25
N PHE A 176 -37.11 -3.87 10.14
CA PHE A 176 -37.63 -4.33 8.84
C PHE A 176 -38.34 -3.23 8.04
N GLU A 177 -38.62 -2.09 8.66
CA GLU A 177 -39.28 -0.94 8.02
C GLU A 177 -38.27 0.03 7.41
N ASP A 178 -36.97 -0.24 7.51
CA ASP A 178 -35.94 0.51 6.82
C ASP A 178 -36.23 0.57 5.31
N ARG A 179 -36.00 1.73 4.69
CA ARG A 179 -36.34 2.03 3.29
C ARG A 179 -35.15 2.63 2.57
N GLU A 180 -35.16 2.46 1.25
CA GLU A 180 -34.23 3.14 0.37
C GLU A 180 -34.33 4.67 0.55
N GLN A 181 -33.18 5.35 0.53
CA GLN A 181 -33.07 6.79 0.66
C GLN A 181 -32.29 7.37 -0.53
N GLU A 182 -32.71 8.53 -1.02
CA GLU A 182 -31.92 9.32 -1.97
C GLU A 182 -31.34 10.55 -1.27
N LEU A 183 -30.02 10.67 -1.33
CA LEU A 183 -29.23 11.73 -0.72
C LEU A 183 -28.70 12.63 -1.83
N VAL A 184 -28.94 13.93 -1.72
CA VAL A 184 -28.39 14.94 -2.62
C VAL A 184 -27.14 15.53 -1.98
N LEU A 185 -26.00 15.37 -2.65
CA LEU A 185 -24.69 15.83 -2.18
C LEU A 185 -24.14 16.91 -3.12
N GLU A 186 -23.70 18.03 -2.59
CA GLU A 186 -22.98 19.05 -3.34
C GLU A 186 -21.49 18.90 -3.09
N VAL A 187 -20.70 18.71 -4.14
CA VAL A 187 -19.26 18.42 -4.02
C VAL A 187 -18.45 19.18 -5.05
N GLY A 188 -17.23 19.58 -4.73
CA GLY A 188 -16.35 20.29 -5.65
C GLY A 188 -15.62 19.36 -6.61
N SER A 189 -15.43 18.09 -6.25
CA SER A 189 -14.66 17.13 -7.03
C SER A 189 -15.10 15.68 -6.75
N VAL A 190 -14.73 14.77 -7.64
CA VAL A 190 -15.06 13.34 -7.56
C VAL A 190 -13.80 12.47 -7.76
N VAL A 191 -13.63 11.43 -6.93
CA VAL A 191 -12.58 10.42 -7.07
C VAL A 191 -13.20 9.03 -7.23
N LEU A 192 -12.81 8.33 -8.29
CA LEU A 192 -13.28 7.00 -8.65
C LEU A 192 -12.27 5.92 -8.24
N ALA A 193 -12.67 5.09 -7.27
CA ALA A 193 -11.89 3.99 -6.72
C ALA A 193 -12.68 2.66 -6.82
N LEU A 194 -13.30 2.41 -7.98
CA LEU A 194 -14.23 1.29 -8.22
C LEU A 194 -13.61 -0.10 -8.01
N GLY A 195 -12.28 -0.19 -8.04
CA GLY A 195 -11.55 -1.45 -7.97
C GLY A 195 -11.70 -2.25 -9.26
N PHE A 196 -11.80 -3.58 -9.14
CA PHE A 196 -11.81 -4.51 -10.26
C PHE A 196 -12.78 -5.68 -10.01
N SER A 197 -13.16 -6.37 -11.09
CA SER A 197 -13.83 -7.68 -11.00
C SER A 197 -12.82 -8.80 -11.21
N ARG A 198 -12.99 -9.91 -10.49
CA ARG A 198 -12.16 -11.10 -10.67
C ARG A 198 -12.61 -11.85 -11.91
N PHE A 199 -11.68 -12.32 -12.72
CA PHE A 199 -12.00 -13.23 -13.81
C PHE A 199 -12.57 -14.54 -13.24
N SER A 200 -13.69 -15.02 -13.81
CA SER A 200 -14.25 -16.34 -13.48
C SER A 200 -13.78 -17.39 -14.49
N PRO A 201 -13.04 -18.44 -14.05
CA PRO A 201 -12.60 -19.50 -14.94
C PRO A 201 -13.69 -20.54 -15.25
N ALA A 202 -14.93 -20.35 -14.80
CA ALA A 202 -16.03 -21.31 -15.02
C ALA A 202 -16.32 -21.58 -16.51
N ARG A 203 -15.98 -20.64 -17.40
CA ARG A 203 -16.13 -20.79 -18.85
C ARG A 203 -14.93 -21.47 -19.54
N LEU A 204 -13.84 -21.72 -18.81
CA LEU A 204 -12.62 -22.34 -19.34
C LEU A 204 -12.64 -23.84 -19.08
N ASP A 205 -13.18 -24.58 -20.04
CA ASP A 205 -13.29 -26.05 -20.07
C ASP A 205 -12.01 -26.77 -19.62
N PHE A 206 -10.86 -26.33 -20.12
CA PHE A 206 -9.57 -26.99 -19.90
C PHE A 206 -9.01 -26.87 -18.47
N THR A 207 -9.54 -25.96 -17.66
CA THR A 207 -9.04 -25.73 -16.29
C THR A 207 -9.59 -26.72 -15.27
N GLY A 208 -10.72 -27.37 -15.58
CA GLY A 208 -11.42 -28.24 -14.64
C GLY A 208 -12.17 -27.50 -13.51
N TYR A 209 -12.13 -26.17 -13.45
CA TYR A 209 -12.80 -25.39 -12.41
C TYR A 209 -14.32 -25.64 -12.38
N GLY A 210 -14.88 -25.82 -11.19
CA GLY A 210 -16.30 -26.16 -10.98
C GLY A 210 -16.66 -27.61 -11.27
N ARG A 211 -15.80 -28.39 -11.94
CA ARG A 211 -15.99 -29.84 -12.19
C ARG A 211 -15.10 -30.71 -11.31
N LEU A 212 -13.88 -30.26 -11.05
CA LEU A 212 -12.89 -30.94 -10.20
C LEU A 212 -12.78 -30.19 -8.88
N PRO A 213 -13.07 -30.81 -7.73
CA PRO A 213 -13.17 -30.12 -6.44
C PRO A 213 -11.85 -29.50 -5.96
N ASN A 214 -10.71 -30.10 -6.31
CA ASN A 214 -9.38 -29.61 -5.92
C ASN A 214 -8.78 -28.60 -6.91
N VAL A 215 -9.60 -28.05 -7.82
CA VAL A 215 -9.22 -26.90 -8.63
C VAL A 215 -9.86 -25.66 -8.03
N VAL A 216 -9.03 -24.78 -7.47
CA VAL A 216 -9.46 -23.53 -6.83
C VAL A 216 -8.84 -22.33 -7.54
N THR A 217 -9.47 -21.17 -7.41
CA THR A 217 -8.91 -19.87 -7.81
C THR A 217 -7.92 -19.38 -6.77
N SER A 218 -7.03 -18.46 -7.17
CA SER A 218 -6.10 -17.82 -6.24
C SER A 218 -6.81 -17.12 -5.09
N MET A 219 -8.01 -16.56 -5.31
CA MET A 219 -8.77 -15.91 -4.26
C MET A 219 -9.44 -16.91 -3.30
N GLU A 220 -9.96 -18.03 -3.80
CA GLU A 220 -10.41 -19.13 -2.94
C GLU A 220 -9.27 -19.67 -2.08
N PHE A 221 -8.07 -19.80 -2.66
CA PHE A 221 -6.88 -20.21 -1.93
C PHE A 221 -6.49 -19.23 -0.81
N GLU A 222 -6.55 -17.90 -1.04
CA GLU A 222 -6.36 -16.92 0.06
C GLU A 222 -7.38 -17.13 1.18
N ARG A 223 -8.64 -17.46 0.84
CA ARG A 223 -9.67 -17.66 1.86
C ARG A 223 -9.45 -18.96 2.61
N LEU A 224 -9.10 -20.05 1.94
CA LEU A 224 -8.75 -21.32 2.59
C LEU A 224 -7.62 -21.11 3.61
N LEU A 225 -6.55 -20.43 3.20
CA LEU A 225 -5.36 -20.23 4.04
C LEU A 225 -5.49 -19.09 5.06
N SER A 226 -6.55 -18.28 5.00
CA SER A 226 -6.73 -17.19 5.96
C SER A 226 -7.14 -17.73 7.33
N PRO A 227 -6.58 -17.21 8.44
CA PRO A 227 -7.04 -17.53 9.79
C PRO A 227 -8.53 -17.17 10.04
N SER A 228 -9.04 -16.18 9.31
CA SER A 228 -10.46 -15.77 9.33
C SER A 228 -11.33 -16.51 8.29
N GLY A 229 -10.73 -17.47 7.58
CA GLY A 229 -11.34 -18.22 6.51
C GLY A 229 -11.99 -19.53 6.98
N PRO A 230 -12.61 -20.27 6.05
CA PRO A 230 -13.34 -21.50 6.36
C PRO A 230 -12.48 -22.62 6.96
N CYS A 231 -11.18 -22.68 6.64
CA CYS A 231 -10.26 -23.69 7.16
C CYS A 231 -9.39 -23.17 8.33
N MET A 232 -9.68 -21.97 8.85
CA MET A 232 -8.96 -21.38 10.01
C MET A 232 -7.43 -21.33 9.85
N GLY A 233 -6.94 -21.20 8.61
CA GLY A 233 -5.50 -21.16 8.31
C GLY A 233 -4.85 -22.52 8.08
N HIS A 234 -5.60 -23.62 8.15
CA HIS A 234 -5.11 -24.95 7.78
C HIS A 234 -5.14 -25.14 6.27
N LEU A 235 -4.06 -25.71 5.72
CA LEU A 235 -3.96 -26.00 4.30
C LEU A 235 -4.74 -27.29 3.99
N GLU A 236 -5.95 -27.16 3.45
CA GLU A 236 -6.86 -28.28 3.22
C GLU A 236 -7.35 -28.37 1.78
N ARG A 237 -7.47 -29.60 1.27
CA ARG A 237 -8.12 -29.91 -0.01
C ARG A 237 -9.64 -29.77 0.12
N PRO A 238 -10.31 -29.06 -0.81
CA PRO A 238 -11.77 -28.95 -0.78
C PRO A 238 -12.52 -30.27 -0.93
N SER A 239 -11.93 -31.30 -1.56
CA SER A 239 -12.61 -32.59 -1.80
C SER A 239 -12.83 -33.43 -0.54
N ASP A 240 -11.87 -33.41 0.38
CA ASP A 240 -11.71 -34.43 1.42
C ASP A 240 -11.08 -33.90 2.72
N GLY A 241 -10.76 -32.61 2.81
CA GLY A 241 -10.20 -31.96 4.00
C GLY A 241 -8.77 -32.39 4.33
N ARG A 242 -8.11 -33.15 3.45
CA ARG A 242 -6.73 -33.59 3.66
C ARG A 242 -5.75 -32.50 3.28
N GLU A 243 -4.59 -32.49 3.93
CA GLU A 243 -3.50 -31.59 3.57
C GLU A 243 -2.89 -31.99 2.21
N PRO A 244 -2.82 -31.09 1.22
CA PRO A 244 -2.15 -31.33 -0.05
C PRO A 244 -0.63 -31.31 0.12
N LYS A 245 0.05 -32.33 -0.40
CA LYS A 245 1.52 -32.43 -0.43
C LYS A 245 2.10 -31.77 -1.68
N ARG A 246 1.36 -31.74 -2.79
CA ARG A 246 1.82 -31.18 -4.07
C ARG A 246 0.78 -30.22 -4.64
N ILE A 247 1.14 -28.94 -4.80
CA ILE A 247 0.26 -27.91 -5.37
C ILE A 247 0.87 -27.29 -6.64
N ALA A 248 0.07 -27.14 -7.68
CA ALA A 248 0.43 -26.41 -8.89
C ALA A 248 -0.32 -25.08 -9.03
N TRP A 249 0.38 -23.98 -9.30
CA TRP A 249 -0.19 -22.69 -9.67
C TRP A 249 -0.11 -22.47 -11.17
N LEU A 250 -1.25 -22.16 -11.80
CA LEU A 250 -1.34 -21.92 -13.24
C LEU A 250 -1.46 -20.42 -13.51
N GLN A 251 -0.48 -19.84 -14.21
CA GLN A 251 -0.45 -18.41 -14.52
C GLN A 251 -1.37 -18.03 -15.70
N CYS A 252 -1.69 -16.74 -15.76
CA CYS A 252 -2.40 -16.11 -16.87
C CYS A 252 -3.81 -16.69 -17.13
N ILE A 253 -4.52 -17.10 -16.09
CA ILE A 253 -5.90 -17.58 -16.23
C ILE A 253 -6.83 -16.36 -16.39
N GLY A 254 -7.34 -16.14 -17.61
CA GLY A 254 -8.17 -14.97 -17.92
C GLY A 254 -7.39 -13.70 -18.29
N SER A 255 -6.10 -13.84 -18.62
CA SER A 255 -5.23 -12.74 -19.06
C SER A 255 -4.32 -13.24 -20.18
N ARG A 256 -3.86 -12.34 -21.05
CA ARG A 256 -3.01 -12.69 -22.20
C ARG A 256 -3.65 -13.81 -23.05
N ASP A 257 -4.97 -13.76 -23.22
CA ASP A 257 -5.76 -14.76 -23.94
C ASP A 257 -6.77 -14.08 -24.87
N LEU A 258 -6.41 -13.96 -26.14
CA LEU A 258 -7.26 -13.41 -27.19
C LEU A 258 -8.34 -14.40 -27.65
N ASN A 259 -8.09 -15.70 -27.53
CA ASN A 259 -8.90 -16.73 -28.18
C ASN A 259 -10.12 -17.10 -27.34
N ARG A 260 -9.94 -17.26 -26.02
CA ARG A 260 -11.00 -17.78 -25.13
C ARG A 260 -11.70 -16.69 -24.35
N THR A 261 -11.01 -15.61 -24.01
CA THR A 261 -11.55 -14.56 -23.11
C THR A 261 -11.58 -13.17 -23.73
N GLY A 262 -10.81 -12.91 -24.79
CA GLY A 262 -10.66 -11.59 -25.40
C GLY A 262 -9.79 -10.62 -24.59
N HIS A 263 -9.15 -11.09 -23.53
CA HIS A 263 -8.36 -10.26 -22.62
C HIS A 263 -6.89 -10.27 -23.06
N ALA A 264 -6.54 -9.32 -23.93
CA ALA A 264 -5.20 -9.20 -24.49
C ALA A 264 -4.13 -8.82 -23.44
N TYR A 265 -4.53 -8.05 -22.44
CA TYR A 265 -3.63 -7.44 -21.46
C TYR A 265 -3.14 -8.43 -20.39
N CYS A 266 -2.09 -8.03 -19.68
CA CYS A 266 -1.59 -8.72 -18.49
C CYS A 266 -2.20 -8.14 -17.22
N SER A 267 -2.64 -8.98 -16.28
CA SER A 267 -3.21 -8.49 -15.02
C SER A 267 -2.20 -7.97 -13.98
N SER A 268 -0.92 -7.85 -14.35
CA SER A 268 0.18 -7.24 -13.57
C SER A 268 0.56 -7.88 -12.23
N VAL A 269 -0.36 -8.55 -11.53
CA VAL A 269 -0.19 -9.01 -10.14
C VAL A 269 -0.14 -10.52 -9.98
N CYS A 270 -0.58 -11.30 -10.99
CA CYS A 270 -0.79 -12.74 -10.86
C CYS A 270 0.47 -13.54 -10.59
N CYS A 271 1.59 -13.19 -11.24
CA CYS A 271 2.88 -13.80 -10.95
C CYS A 271 3.27 -13.61 -9.48
N MET A 272 2.99 -12.43 -8.90
CA MET A 272 3.42 -12.11 -7.55
C MET A 272 2.55 -12.74 -6.47
N PHE A 273 1.22 -12.75 -6.63
CA PHE A 273 0.39 -13.44 -5.65
C PHE A 273 0.63 -14.95 -5.68
N ALA A 274 0.96 -15.54 -6.83
CA ALA A 274 1.24 -16.97 -6.92
C ALA A 274 2.57 -17.34 -6.26
N LEU A 275 3.62 -16.52 -6.46
CA LEU A 275 4.87 -16.64 -5.70
C LEU A 275 4.61 -16.60 -4.20
N LYS A 276 3.81 -15.63 -3.76
CA LYS A 276 3.45 -15.48 -2.36
C LYS A 276 2.68 -16.68 -1.83
N GLN A 277 1.65 -17.11 -2.56
CA GLN A 277 0.86 -18.27 -2.16
C GLN A 277 1.70 -19.54 -2.09
N ALA A 278 2.65 -19.75 -3.01
CA ALA A 278 3.55 -20.90 -2.97
C ALA A 278 4.48 -20.88 -1.73
N VAL A 279 5.06 -19.72 -1.41
CA VAL A 279 5.92 -19.54 -0.22
C VAL A 279 5.11 -19.72 1.07
N ILE A 280 3.96 -19.05 1.21
CA ILE A 280 3.13 -19.14 2.42
C ILE A 280 2.52 -20.55 2.57
N ALA A 281 2.14 -21.22 1.48
CA ALA A 281 1.69 -22.60 1.54
C ALA A 281 2.75 -23.51 2.17
N LYS A 282 4.02 -23.31 1.83
CA LYS A 282 5.15 -24.06 2.40
C LYS A 282 5.35 -23.77 3.89
N GLU A 283 5.11 -22.54 4.34
CA GLU A 283 5.15 -22.18 5.77
C GLU A 283 4.04 -22.88 6.60
N HIS A 284 2.91 -23.18 5.96
CA HIS A 284 1.76 -23.83 6.61
C HIS A 284 1.71 -25.35 6.44
N ALA A 285 2.49 -25.92 5.52
CA ALA A 285 2.49 -27.34 5.20
C ALA A 285 3.49 -28.14 6.03
N GLN A 286 3.26 -29.44 6.14
CA GLN A 286 4.16 -30.41 6.74
C GLN A 286 5.41 -30.66 5.87
N ALA A 287 6.41 -31.33 6.46
CA ALA A 287 7.62 -31.71 5.75
C ALA A 287 7.32 -32.55 4.50
N GLY A 288 8.00 -32.24 3.40
CA GLY A 288 7.81 -32.92 2.10
C GLY A 288 6.81 -32.25 1.15
N PHE A 289 6.36 -31.03 1.46
CA PHE A 289 5.54 -30.22 0.56
C PHE A 289 6.30 -29.75 -0.69
N GLU A 290 5.67 -29.90 -1.86
CA GLU A 290 6.17 -29.42 -3.16
C GLU A 290 5.22 -28.41 -3.79
N SER A 291 5.79 -27.30 -4.26
CA SER A 291 5.07 -26.26 -5.00
C SER A 291 5.63 -26.09 -6.40
N ALA A 292 4.75 -26.01 -7.41
CA ALA A 292 5.12 -25.79 -8.79
C ALA A 292 4.34 -24.62 -9.41
N ILE A 293 5.03 -23.72 -10.12
CA ILE A 293 4.40 -22.60 -10.83
C ILE A 293 4.59 -22.80 -12.34
N PHE A 294 3.46 -22.89 -13.06
CA PHE A 294 3.42 -23.01 -14.52
C PHE A 294 3.16 -21.65 -15.17
N PHE A 295 4.12 -21.14 -15.92
CA PHE A 295 4.14 -19.76 -16.40
C PHE A 295 4.63 -19.59 -17.86
N MET A 296 4.43 -18.40 -18.42
CA MET A 296 5.02 -18.00 -19.72
C MET A 296 6.22 -17.07 -19.53
N ASP A 297 5.99 -15.97 -18.80
CA ASP A 297 7.01 -15.01 -18.38
C ASP A 297 6.77 -14.63 -16.91
N MET A 298 7.82 -14.62 -16.07
CA MET A 298 7.70 -14.15 -14.69
C MET A 298 7.83 -12.62 -14.66
N ARG A 299 6.71 -11.92 -14.37
CA ARG A 299 6.59 -10.45 -14.41
C ARG A 299 6.79 -9.79 -13.04
N THR A 300 7.93 -10.04 -12.41
CA THR A 300 8.36 -9.50 -11.11
C THR A 300 9.01 -8.11 -11.23
N HIS A 301 8.20 -7.11 -11.62
CA HIS A 301 8.65 -5.79 -12.06
C HIS A 301 8.64 -4.67 -10.97
N GLY A 302 8.12 -4.97 -9.78
CA GLY A 302 8.09 -4.06 -8.63
C GLY A 302 9.40 -4.01 -7.83
N LYS A 303 9.53 -3.00 -6.97
CA LYS A 303 10.64 -2.93 -6.00
C LYS A 303 10.62 -4.17 -5.10
N GLY A 304 11.75 -4.85 -5.00
CA GLY A 304 11.89 -6.12 -4.25
C GLY A 304 11.26 -7.36 -4.91
N PHE A 305 10.56 -7.24 -6.05
CA PHE A 305 9.82 -8.38 -6.61
C PHE A 305 10.75 -9.43 -7.22
N GLU A 306 11.84 -9.01 -7.86
CA GLU A 306 12.82 -9.95 -8.41
C GLU A 306 13.54 -10.71 -7.29
N GLN A 307 13.92 -10.02 -6.22
CA GLN A 307 14.53 -10.65 -5.04
C GLN A 307 13.58 -11.67 -4.41
N TYR A 308 12.28 -11.34 -4.32
CA TYR A 308 11.25 -12.26 -3.85
C TYR A 308 11.13 -13.51 -4.72
N TYR A 309 11.21 -13.35 -6.06
CA TYR A 309 11.23 -14.47 -6.99
C TYR A 309 12.47 -15.36 -6.81
N THR A 310 13.66 -14.75 -6.71
CA THR A 310 14.92 -15.48 -6.46
C THR A 310 14.84 -16.23 -5.14
N ARG A 311 14.36 -15.59 -4.06
CA ARG A 311 14.16 -16.22 -2.76
C ARG A 311 13.21 -17.42 -2.85
N ALA A 312 12.06 -17.28 -3.49
CA ALA A 312 11.11 -18.38 -3.66
C ALA A 312 11.72 -19.58 -4.39
N ARG A 313 12.53 -19.33 -5.43
CA ARG A 313 13.28 -20.38 -6.14
C ARG A 313 14.30 -21.06 -5.23
N ASP A 314 15.08 -20.28 -4.49
CA ASP A 314 16.13 -20.79 -3.60
C ASP A 314 15.53 -21.55 -2.39
N GLU A 315 14.30 -21.18 -1.98
CA GLU A 315 13.48 -21.90 -1.01
C GLU A 315 12.76 -23.13 -1.62
N GLY A 316 13.02 -23.49 -2.88
CA GLY A 316 12.55 -24.75 -3.47
C GLY A 316 11.19 -24.69 -4.18
N VAL A 317 10.69 -23.51 -4.55
CA VAL A 317 9.54 -23.41 -5.47
C VAL A 317 10.00 -23.80 -6.88
N HIS A 318 9.33 -24.77 -7.50
CA HIS A 318 9.64 -25.24 -8.85
C HIS A 318 8.96 -24.35 -9.91
N PHE A 319 9.69 -23.99 -10.96
CA PHE A 319 9.20 -23.12 -12.03
C PHE A 319 9.21 -23.88 -13.36
N HIS A 320 8.03 -24.03 -13.97
CA HIS A 320 7.88 -24.66 -15.27
C HIS A 320 7.39 -23.63 -16.29
N ARG A 321 8.22 -23.32 -17.28
CA ARG A 321 7.82 -22.42 -18.37
C ARG A 321 6.93 -23.16 -19.35
N ALA A 322 5.65 -23.26 -19.01
CA ALA A 322 4.64 -23.86 -19.85
C ALA A 322 3.26 -23.24 -19.58
N ARG A 323 2.50 -23.01 -20.65
CA ARG A 323 1.05 -22.80 -20.54
C ARG A 323 0.38 -24.17 -20.52
N VAL A 324 -0.28 -24.50 -19.41
CA VAL A 324 -0.96 -25.79 -19.25
C VAL A 324 -2.11 -25.90 -20.25
N HIS A 325 -2.17 -27.04 -20.94
CA HIS A 325 -3.21 -27.33 -21.93
C HIS A 325 -4.48 -27.86 -21.28
N SER A 326 -4.37 -28.75 -20.28
CA SER A 326 -5.55 -29.30 -19.58
C SER A 326 -5.24 -29.75 -18.16
N VAL A 327 -6.25 -29.65 -17.30
CA VAL A 327 -6.33 -30.29 -15.97
C VAL A 327 -7.33 -31.44 -16.06
N LEU A 328 -6.87 -32.66 -15.76
CA LEU A 328 -7.64 -33.89 -15.86
C LEU A 328 -7.68 -34.59 -14.49
N PRO A 329 -8.64 -35.48 -14.21
CA PRO A 329 -8.54 -36.40 -13.08
C PRO A 329 -7.29 -37.29 -13.22
N ALA A 330 -6.55 -37.49 -12.14
CA ALA A 330 -5.48 -38.49 -12.09
C ALA A 330 -6.04 -39.89 -11.80
N GLU A 331 -5.15 -40.89 -11.78
CA GLU A 331 -5.51 -42.28 -11.42
C GLU A 331 -5.86 -42.40 -9.93
N THR A 332 -5.15 -41.68 -9.07
CA THR A 332 -5.47 -41.57 -7.65
C THR A 332 -6.71 -40.69 -7.45
N ALA A 333 -7.70 -41.20 -6.70
CA ALA A 333 -8.96 -40.50 -6.49
C ALA A 333 -8.77 -39.11 -5.85
N GLY A 334 -9.26 -38.08 -6.54
CA GLY A 334 -9.19 -36.69 -6.09
C GLY A 334 -7.94 -35.93 -6.56
N ASP A 335 -6.91 -36.63 -7.02
CA ASP A 335 -5.70 -36.00 -7.55
C ASP A 335 -5.92 -35.52 -8.99
N LEU A 336 -5.06 -34.61 -9.44
CA LEU A 336 -5.19 -33.84 -10.69
C LEU A 336 -3.96 -34.07 -11.58
N ARG A 337 -4.18 -34.51 -12.82
CA ARG A 337 -3.14 -34.68 -13.83
C ARG A 337 -3.10 -33.47 -14.77
N LEU A 338 -1.98 -32.76 -14.79
CA LEU A 338 -1.72 -31.67 -15.73
C LEU A 338 -1.14 -32.21 -17.03
N ARG A 339 -1.60 -31.69 -18.17
CA ARG A 339 -1.00 -31.90 -19.49
C ARG A 339 -0.43 -30.58 -20.01
N TYR A 340 0.86 -30.55 -20.36
CA TYR A 340 1.54 -29.35 -20.84
C TYR A 340 2.65 -29.70 -21.84
N VAL A 341 3.24 -28.68 -22.47
CA VAL A 341 4.42 -28.83 -23.34
C VAL A 341 5.62 -28.28 -22.56
N ASN A 342 6.68 -29.08 -22.42
CA ASN A 342 7.90 -28.66 -21.73
C ASN A 342 8.78 -27.77 -22.62
N GLU A 343 9.90 -27.29 -22.08
CA GLU A 343 10.79 -26.39 -22.83
C GLU A 343 11.45 -27.05 -24.05
N GLN A 344 11.52 -28.39 -24.11
CA GLN A 344 12.00 -29.14 -25.28
C GLN A 344 10.91 -29.39 -26.33
N GLY A 345 9.75 -28.76 -26.21
CA GLY A 345 8.63 -28.93 -27.15
C GLY A 345 7.91 -30.28 -27.03
N ARG A 346 8.19 -31.08 -25.99
CA ARG A 346 7.59 -32.41 -25.78
C ARG A 346 6.38 -32.32 -24.86
N VAL A 347 5.34 -33.12 -25.15
CA VAL A 347 4.18 -33.26 -24.28
C VAL A 347 4.62 -33.96 -22.98
N ALA A 348 4.27 -33.37 -21.85
CA ALA A 348 4.57 -33.85 -20.51
C ALA A 348 3.31 -33.92 -19.64
N PHE A 349 3.36 -34.77 -18.62
CA PHE A 349 2.30 -34.96 -17.64
C PHE A 349 2.87 -34.87 -16.22
N ALA A 350 2.11 -34.28 -15.31
CA ALA A 350 2.47 -34.23 -13.90
C ALA A 350 1.22 -34.24 -13.02
N ASP A 351 1.22 -35.08 -11.98
CA ASP A 351 0.11 -35.23 -11.05
C ASP A 351 0.29 -34.31 -9.83
N PHE A 352 -0.78 -33.74 -9.29
CA PHE A 352 -0.81 -32.84 -8.15
C PHE A 352 -2.06 -33.08 -7.29
N ASP A 353 -1.98 -32.78 -5.99
CA ASP A 353 -3.10 -32.95 -5.07
C ASP A 353 -4.11 -31.81 -5.20
N MET A 354 -3.65 -30.62 -5.58
CA MET A 354 -4.45 -29.43 -5.76
C MET A 354 -3.88 -28.51 -6.84
N VAL A 355 -4.75 -27.80 -7.55
CA VAL A 355 -4.38 -26.82 -8.57
C VAL A 355 -4.99 -25.46 -8.21
N VAL A 356 -4.15 -24.42 -8.21
CA VAL A 356 -4.53 -23.04 -7.97
C VAL A 356 -4.47 -22.25 -9.28
N LEU A 357 -5.63 -21.78 -9.74
CA LEU A 357 -5.78 -20.94 -10.92
C LEU A 357 -5.45 -19.49 -10.56
N SER A 358 -4.36 -18.97 -11.09
CA SER A 358 -3.97 -17.56 -10.89
C SER A 358 -4.84 -16.65 -11.77
N THR A 359 -6.07 -16.39 -11.32
CA THR A 359 -7.10 -15.65 -12.06
C THR A 359 -6.73 -14.18 -12.23
N GLY A 360 -6.93 -13.66 -13.44
CA GLY A 360 -6.71 -12.27 -13.81
C GLY A 360 -7.73 -11.29 -13.19
N LEU A 361 -7.38 -10.01 -13.31
CA LEU A 361 -8.25 -8.87 -12.96
C LEU A 361 -8.92 -8.33 -14.23
N GLN A 362 -10.19 -7.98 -14.14
CA GLN A 362 -11.00 -7.35 -15.18
C GLN A 362 -11.55 -6.01 -14.69
N ALA A 363 -11.97 -5.15 -15.62
CA ALA A 363 -12.72 -3.95 -15.26
C ALA A 363 -13.89 -4.32 -14.33
N TYR A 364 -14.27 -3.38 -13.46
CA TYR A 364 -15.44 -3.58 -12.62
C TYR A 364 -16.68 -3.84 -13.51
N HIS A 365 -17.53 -4.79 -13.14
CA HIS A 365 -18.59 -5.29 -14.03
C HIS A 365 -19.66 -4.23 -14.38
N LYS A 366 -19.72 -3.13 -13.61
CA LYS A 366 -20.54 -1.95 -13.91
C LYS A 366 -19.73 -0.75 -14.39
N THR A 367 -18.48 -0.91 -14.83
CA THR A 367 -17.67 0.21 -15.31
C THR A 367 -18.35 0.95 -16.47
N ASP A 368 -18.95 0.23 -17.43
CA ASP A 368 -19.70 0.85 -18.53
C ASP A 368 -20.89 1.69 -18.03
N GLU A 369 -21.66 1.17 -17.05
CA GLU A 369 -22.79 1.89 -16.45
C GLU A 369 -22.32 3.17 -15.73
N VAL A 370 -21.25 3.08 -14.93
CA VAL A 370 -20.70 4.22 -14.19
C VAL A 370 -20.09 5.25 -15.15
N ALA A 371 -19.39 4.82 -16.19
CA ALA A 371 -18.81 5.73 -17.17
C ALA A 371 -19.89 6.46 -17.97
N ALA A 372 -20.96 5.77 -18.39
CA ALA A 372 -22.10 6.42 -19.05
C ALA A 372 -22.80 7.43 -18.12
N LEU A 373 -23.01 7.07 -16.86
CA LEU A 373 -23.64 7.93 -15.85
C LEU A 373 -22.82 9.20 -15.59
N LEU A 374 -21.50 9.09 -15.58
CA LEU A 374 -20.59 10.20 -15.26
C LEU A 374 -20.06 10.94 -16.51
N GLY A 375 -20.39 10.49 -17.72
CA GLY A 375 -19.88 11.05 -18.97
C GLY A 375 -18.37 10.86 -19.15
N LEU A 376 -17.89 9.64 -18.92
CA LEU A 376 -16.47 9.29 -18.96
C LEU A 376 -16.14 8.37 -20.13
N GLU A 377 -14.92 8.51 -20.65
CA GLU A 377 -14.39 7.62 -21.67
C GLU A 377 -13.77 6.36 -21.06
N LEU A 378 -13.97 5.24 -21.75
CA LEU A 378 -13.32 3.97 -21.45
C LEU A 378 -12.23 3.68 -22.47
N ASP A 379 -11.23 2.92 -22.05
CA ASP A 379 -10.30 2.31 -22.98
C ASP A 379 -10.88 1.04 -23.62
N ASP A 380 -10.14 0.49 -24.59
CA ASP A 380 -10.52 -0.73 -25.31
C ASP A 380 -10.69 -1.96 -24.39
N ASP A 381 -10.09 -1.96 -23.20
CA ASP A 381 -10.17 -3.03 -22.20
C ASP A 381 -11.27 -2.78 -21.16
N LYS A 382 -12.11 -1.74 -21.38
CA LYS A 382 -13.23 -1.31 -20.53
C LYS A 382 -12.82 -0.74 -19.17
N PHE A 383 -11.56 -0.32 -19.01
CA PHE A 383 -11.15 0.46 -17.84
C PHE A 383 -11.37 1.95 -18.06
N LEU A 384 -11.44 2.73 -16.97
CA LEU A 384 -11.56 4.19 -17.06
C LEU A 384 -10.29 4.75 -17.72
N ARG A 385 -10.47 5.49 -18.81
CA ARG A 385 -9.35 6.06 -19.57
C ARG A 385 -8.61 7.10 -18.72
N SER A 386 -7.29 7.01 -18.70
CA SER A 386 -6.39 8.02 -18.12
C SER A 386 -5.35 8.51 -19.12
N ASP A 387 -4.81 9.70 -18.86
CA ASP A 387 -3.84 10.39 -19.71
C ASP A 387 -2.39 9.96 -19.42
N ASP A 388 -1.50 10.08 -20.41
CA ASP A 388 -0.09 9.67 -20.30
C ASP A 388 0.73 10.54 -19.35
N PHE A 389 0.42 11.83 -19.28
CA PHE A 389 1.12 12.81 -18.45
C PHE A 389 0.25 13.29 -17.27
N ASN A 390 -1.00 12.82 -17.19
CA ASN A 390 -1.91 13.00 -16.07
C ASN A 390 -2.57 11.65 -15.69
N PRO A 391 -1.80 10.73 -15.08
CA PRO A 391 -2.17 9.31 -14.93
C PRO A 391 -3.40 9.02 -14.07
N VAL A 392 -3.87 10.00 -13.29
CA VAL A 392 -5.06 9.92 -12.42
C VAL A 392 -6.23 10.78 -12.90
N ALA A 393 -6.05 11.55 -13.98
CA ALA A 393 -7.13 12.34 -14.58
C ALA A 393 -8.01 11.45 -15.46
N THR A 394 -9.31 11.74 -15.48
CA THR A 394 -10.26 11.15 -16.43
C THR A 394 -10.53 12.10 -17.59
N SER A 395 -11.38 11.70 -18.54
CA SER A 395 -11.81 12.54 -19.65
C SER A 395 -12.68 13.74 -19.23
N ARG A 396 -13.19 13.78 -17.99
CA ARG A 396 -14.01 14.87 -17.46
C ARG A 396 -13.26 15.64 -16.36
N PRO A 397 -13.00 16.95 -16.54
CA PRO A 397 -12.34 17.77 -15.52
C PRO A 397 -13.06 17.73 -14.18
N GLY A 398 -12.30 17.69 -13.08
CA GLY A 398 -12.84 17.56 -11.72
C GLY A 398 -13.24 16.13 -11.32
N ILE A 399 -13.04 15.14 -12.21
CA ILE A 399 -13.21 13.72 -11.90
C ILE A 399 -11.89 12.99 -12.09
N PHE A 400 -11.45 12.30 -11.04
CA PHE A 400 -10.17 11.59 -10.98
C PHE A 400 -10.40 10.08 -10.77
N VAL A 401 -9.41 9.27 -11.13
CA VAL A 401 -9.44 7.80 -10.98
C VAL A 401 -8.18 7.31 -10.26
N CYS A 402 -8.32 6.30 -9.41
CA CYS A 402 -7.18 5.67 -8.75
C CYS A 402 -7.34 4.16 -8.57
N GLY A 403 -6.19 3.48 -8.50
CA GLY A 403 -6.11 2.04 -8.27
C GLY A 403 -6.63 1.22 -9.43
N ALA A 404 -7.15 0.03 -9.13
CA ALA A 404 -7.47 -0.95 -10.16
C ALA A 404 -8.65 -0.58 -11.09
N ALA A 405 -9.27 0.58 -10.88
CA ALA A 405 -10.32 1.11 -11.75
C ALA A 405 -9.79 1.64 -13.10
N SER A 406 -8.50 2.02 -13.16
CA SER A 406 -7.84 2.52 -14.37
C SER A 406 -7.11 1.43 -15.15
N GLU A 407 -6.60 0.40 -14.48
CA GLU A 407 -6.00 -0.81 -15.08
C GLU A 407 -5.61 -1.81 -13.96
N PRO A 408 -5.24 -3.07 -14.27
CA PRO A 408 -4.74 -4.02 -13.27
C PRO A 408 -3.46 -3.55 -12.56
N LYS A 409 -3.55 -3.34 -11.24
CA LYS A 409 -2.48 -2.79 -10.40
C LYS A 409 -2.38 -3.50 -9.06
N ASP A 410 -1.24 -3.37 -8.40
CA ASP A 410 -1.04 -3.84 -7.04
C ASP A 410 -1.45 -2.79 -5.98
N ILE A 411 -1.36 -3.18 -4.71
CA ILE A 411 -1.71 -2.32 -3.56
C ILE A 411 -0.89 -1.01 -3.53
N PRO A 412 0.46 -1.00 -3.62
CA PRO A 412 1.21 0.24 -3.50
C PRO A 412 0.97 1.21 -4.66
N GLN A 413 0.81 0.72 -5.89
CA GLN A 413 0.39 1.60 -6.99
C GLN A 413 -1.00 2.18 -6.73
N SER A 414 -1.93 1.38 -6.20
CA SER A 414 -3.29 1.85 -5.88
C SER A 414 -3.31 2.91 -4.77
N VAL A 415 -2.50 2.73 -3.73
CA VAL A 415 -2.32 3.70 -2.62
C VAL A 415 -1.66 4.98 -3.13
N MET A 416 -0.61 4.84 -3.96
CA MET A 416 0.08 5.98 -4.57
C MET A 416 -0.88 6.81 -5.45
N GLU A 417 -1.64 6.17 -6.33
CA GLU A 417 -2.60 6.88 -7.19
C GLU A 417 -3.73 7.54 -6.40
N ALA A 418 -4.14 6.96 -5.27
CA ALA A 418 -5.12 7.58 -4.38
C ALA A 418 -4.62 8.91 -3.81
N SER A 419 -3.37 8.95 -3.33
CA SER A 419 -2.74 10.18 -2.86
C SER A 419 -2.50 11.18 -4.00
N ALA A 420 -2.20 10.70 -5.22
CA ALA A 420 -2.06 11.54 -6.39
C ALA A 420 -3.39 12.19 -6.80
N ALA A 421 -4.50 11.43 -6.75
CA ALA A 421 -5.84 11.97 -6.97
C ALA A 421 -6.19 13.02 -5.91
N ALA A 422 -5.84 12.79 -4.64
CA ALA A 422 -6.04 13.79 -3.57
C ALA A 422 -5.28 15.10 -3.84
N ALA A 423 -4.06 15.04 -4.36
CA ALA A 423 -3.30 16.24 -4.75
C ALA A 423 -3.97 17.01 -5.91
N GLU A 424 -4.50 16.30 -6.92
CA GLU A 424 -5.21 16.94 -8.03
C GLU A 424 -6.55 17.55 -7.63
N VAL A 425 -7.27 16.91 -6.70
CA VAL A 425 -8.44 17.53 -6.06
C VAL A 425 -8.01 18.80 -5.33
N GLY A 426 -6.92 18.74 -4.58
CA GLY A 426 -6.36 19.89 -3.85
C GLY A 426 -6.03 21.06 -4.78
N ARG A 427 -5.52 20.79 -5.98
CA ARG A 427 -5.25 21.80 -7.01
C ARG A 427 -6.49 22.62 -7.40
N ILE A 428 -7.65 21.98 -7.47
CA ILE A 428 -8.92 22.64 -7.84
C ILE A 428 -9.54 23.31 -6.62
N LEU A 429 -9.49 22.66 -5.46
CA LEU A 429 -10.26 23.04 -4.27
C LEU A 429 -9.47 23.79 -3.20
N ALA A 430 -8.18 24.08 -3.41
CA ALA A 430 -7.34 24.81 -2.44
C ALA A 430 -8.01 26.06 -1.83
N PRO A 431 -8.74 26.91 -2.59
CA PRO A 431 -9.44 28.07 -2.02
C PRO A 431 -10.59 27.74 -1.07
N ALA A 432 -11.16 26.53 -1.16
CA ALA A 432 -12.26 26.04 -0.32
C ALA A 432 -11.80 25.14 0.84
N ARG A 433 -10.48 25.00 1.05
CA ARG A 433 -9.92 24.22 2.16
C ARG A 433 -10.47 24.72 3.50
N TRP A 434 -10.81 23.80 4.39
CA TRP A 434 -11.40 24.03 5.72
C TRP A 434 -12.80 24.64 5.74
N SER A 435 -13.44 24.89 4.58
CA SER A 435 -14.73 25.60 4.52
C SER A 435 -15.93 24.78 5.01
N GLU A 436 -15.88 23.45 4.90
CA GLU A 436 -16.98 22.53 5.27
C GLU A 436 -16.58 21.50 6.36
N THR A 437 -15.34 21.55 6.83
CA THR A 437 -14.84 20.62 7.85
C THR A 437 -15.24 21.04 9.26
N GLY A 438 -15.46 20.07 10.14
CA GLY A 438 -15.65 20.28 11.57
C GLY A 438 -14.34 20.21 12.35
N ASN A 439 -14.33 20.81 13.55
CA ASN A 439 -13.28 20.67 14.55
C ASN A 439 -13.84 19.96 15.79
N LYS A 440 -13.09 18.98 16.32
CA LYS A 440 -13.48 18.30 17.56
C LYS A 440 -13.17 19.21 18.76
N VAL A 441 -14.20 19.52 19.54
CA VAL A 441 -14.07 20.29 20.79
C VAL A 441 -14.04 19.33 21.97
N TYR A 442 -12.98 19.41 22.77
CA TYR A 442 -12.82 18.60 23.97
C TYR A 442 -13.28 19.37 25.22
N PRO A 443 -13.80 18.68 26.26
CA PRO A 443 -14.03 19.31 27.56
C PRO A 443 -12.71 19.79 28.18
N PRO A 444 -12.77 20.75 29.14
CA PRO A 444 -11.59 21.19 29.88
C PRO A 444 -10.88 20.01 30.56
N GLU A 445 -9.55 19.99 30.50
CA GLU A 445 -8.76 18.94 31.14
C GLU A 445 -8.84 19.05 32.67
N LEU A 446 -9.13 17.94 33.33
CA LEU A 446 -9.24 17.82 34.77
C LEU A 446 -7.85 17.91 35.40
N ASN A 447 -7.72 18.77 36.41
CA ASN A 447 -6.50 18.83 37.20
C ASN A 447 -6.48 17.68 38.22
N ILE A 448 -5.65 16.69 37.93
CA ILE A 448 -5.44 15.52 38.77
C ILE A 448 -4.09 15.56 39.53
N HIS A 449 -3.35 16.66 39.43
CA HIS A 449 -2.11 16.84 40.17
C HIS A 449 -2.41 16.78 41.68
N ALA A 450 -1.73 15.88 42.40
CA ALA A 450 -1.94 15.55 43.82
C ALA A 450 -3.13 14.63 44.16
N GLN A 451 -3.77 13.98 43.18
CA GLN A 451 -4.71 12.88 43.46
C GLN A 451 -3.97 11.53 43.47
N ALA A 452 -4.37 10.63 44.37
CA ALA A 452 -3.91 9.24 44.33
C ALA A 452 -4.39 8.55 43.02
N PRO A 453 -3.64 7.57 42.47
CA PRO A 453 -4.09 6.84 41.29
C PRO A 453 -5.45 6.17 41.53
N ARG A 454 -6.34 6.29 40.54
CA ARG A 454 -7.67 5.68 40.51
C ARG A 454 -7.87 5.11 39.12
N ILE A 455 -7.60 3.81 38.99
CA ILE A 455 -7.42 3.14 37.70
C ILE A 455 -8.70 2.41 37.33
N GLY A 456 -9.17 2.63 36.10
CA GLY A 456 -10.18 1.78 35.47
C GLY A 456 -9.54 0.82 34.48
N VAL A 457 -9.76 -0.48 34.66
CA VAL A 457 -9.27 -1.54 33.77
C VAL A 457 -10.44 -2.07 32.95
N PHE A 458 -10.32 -2.00 31.62
CA PHE A 458 -11.35 -2.44 30.68
C PHE A 458 -10.83 -3.60 29.84
N ILE A 459 -11.36 -4.81 30.05
CA ILE A 459 -10.90 -6.04 29.41
C ILE A 459 -11.81 -6.37 28.21
N CYS A 460 -11.25 -6.51 27.02
CA CYS A 460 -12.02 -6.76 25.80
C CYS A 460 -12.14 -8.26 25.53
N HIS A 461 -13.34 -8.73 25.16
CA HIS A 461 -13.53 -10.08 24.61
C HIS A 461 -13.13 -10.17 23.14
N CYS A 462 -13.24 -9.03 22.43
CA CYS A 462 -13.07 -8.92 20.98
C CYS A 462 -13.92 -9.97 20.23
N GLY A 463 -15.16 -10.14 20.69
CA GLY A 463 -16.03 -11.23 20.27
C GLY A 463 -15.48 -12.56 20.77
N ILE A 464 -15.00 -13.40 19.85
CA ILE A 464 -14.31 -14.66 20.21
C ILE A 464 -12.80 -14.56 20.06
N ASN A 465 -12.25 -13.47 19.51
CA ASN A 465 -10.81 -13.40 19.20
C ASN A 465 -9.91 -13.47 20.43
N ILE A 466 -10.38 -12.96 21.57
CA ILE A 466 -9.69 -13.09 22.86
C ILE A 466 -10.42 -14.15 23.70
N ALA A 467 -11.74 -14.00 23.82
CA ALA A 467 -12.56 -14.84 24.71
C ALA A 467 -12.66 -16.33 24.33
N SER A 468 -12.21 -16.77 23.14
CA SER A 468 -12.12 -18.20 22.83
C SER A 468 -10.89 -18.89 23.41
N VAL A 469 -9.89 -18.13 23.87
CA VAL A 469 -8.61 -18.66 24.37
C VAL A 469 -8.33 -18.16 25.79
N VAL A 470 -8.51 -16.87 26.03
CA VAL A 470 -8.29 -16.25 27.35
C VAL A 470 -9.59 -16.23 28.12
N ASP A 471 -9.57 -16.69 29.37
CA ASP A 471 -10.69 -16.51 30.31
C ASP A 471 -10.76 -15.04 30.76
N VAL A 472 -11.49 -14.26 29.98
CA VAL A 472 -11.66 -12.82 30.21
C VAL A 472 -12.29 -12.51 31.58
N LYS A 473 -13.15 -13.39 32.09
CA LYS A 473 -13.77 -13.19 33.41
C LYS A 473 -12.75 -13.38 34.52
N ALA A 474 -11.89 -14.40 34.41
CA ALA A 474 -10.79 -14.60 35.34
C ALA A 474 -9.82 -13.40 35.32
N VAL A 475 -9.43 -12.91 34.14
CA VAL A 475 -8.55 -11.73 34.02
C VAL A 475 -9.21 -10.48 34.63
N THR A 476 -10.51 -10.30 34.48
CA THR A 476 -11.24 -9.16 35.06
C THR A 476 -11.30 -9.23 36.57
N ALA A 477 -11.57 -10.41 37.14
CA ALA A 477 -11.56 -10.63 38.57
C ALA A 477 -10.18 -10.38 39.17
N TYR A 478 -9.13 -10.85 38.50
CA TYR A 478 -7.74 -10.60 38.88
C TYR A 478 -7.37 -9.11 38.81
N ALA A 479 -7.74 -8.42 37.72
CA ALA A 479 -7.47 -6.99 37.59
C ALA A 479 -8.06 -6.15 38.74
N ALA A 480 -9.21 -6.56 39.28
CA ALA A 480 -9.86 -5.91 40.42
C ALA A 480 -9.08 -6.03 41.74
N THR A 481 -8.14 -6.98 41.87
CA THR A 481 -7.32 -7.14 43.08
C THR A 481 -6.04 -6.31 43.03
N LEU A 482 -5.72 -5.71 41.88
CA LEU A 482 -4.48 -4.95 41.70
C LEU A 482 -4.53 -3.59 42.43
N PRO A 483 -3.39 -3.09 42.92
CA PRO A 483 -3.34 -1.81 43.63
C PRO A 483 -3.89 -0.64 42.79
N ASP A 484 -4.61 0.26 43.46
CA ASP A 484 -5.23 1.47 42.88
C ASP A 484 -6.30 1.22 41.79
N VAL A 485 -6.64 -0.04 41.49
CA VAL A 485 -7.75 -0.38 40.59
C VAL A 485 -9.08 -0.19 41.32
N VAL A 486 -9.82 0.82 40.89
CA VAL A 486 -11.14 1.16 41.44
C VAL A 486 -12.25 0.43 40.68
N LEU A 487 -12.01 0.14 39.41
CA LEU A 487 -12.94 -0.55 38.53
C LEU A 487 -12.19 -1.52 37.63
N ALA A 488 -12.62 -2.77 37.59
CA ALA A 488 -12.30 -3.70 36.51
C ALA A 488 -13.61 -4.16 35.87
N GLN A 489 -13.72 -4.03 34.56
CA GLN A 489 -14.88 -4.52 33.82
C GLN A 489 -14.50 -5.12 32.48
N ASP A 490 -15.23 -6.15 32.07
CA ASP A 490 -15.11 -6.72 30.74
C ASP A 490 -16.20 -6.22 29.80
N ASN A 491 -15.82 -5.99 28.55
CA ASN A 491 -16.70 -5.56 27.48
C ASN A 491 -16.57 -6.49 26.27
N LEU A 492 -17.69 -6.74 25.60
CA LEU A 492 -17.67 -7.57 24.39
C LEU A 492 -16.75 -6.97 23.31
N PHE A 493 -16.84 -5.65 23.12
CA PHE A 493 -16.01 -4.87 22.20
C PHE A 493 -15.70 -3.49 22.79
N THR A 494 -14.56 -3.34 23.45
CA THR A 494 -14.15 -2.08 24.10
C THR A 494 -14.02 -0.91 23.11
N CYS A 495 -13.66 -1.18 21.85
CA CYS A 495 -13.54 -0.15 20.80
C CYS A 495 -14.88 0.25 20.15
N SER A 496 -16.00 -0.35 20.56
CA SER A 496 -17.32 0.01 20.02
C SER A 496 -17.75 1.40 20.49
N GLN A 497 -18.49 2.14 19.64
CA GLN A 497 -18.89 3.50 19.97
C GLN A 497 -19.73 3.58 21.25
N ASP A 498 -20.61 2.59 21.47
CA ASP A 498 -21.44 2.54 22.68
C ASP A 498 -20.58 2.33 23.92
N THR A 499 -19.61 1.40 23.88
CA THR A 499 -18.69 1.19 25.00
C THR A 499 -17.79 2.41 25.23
N ILE A 500 -17.33 3.09 24.19
CA ILE A 500 -16.55 4.34 24.32
C ILE A 500 -17.38 5.42 25.03
N ASN A 501 -18.64 5.62 24.62
CA ASN A 501 -19.52 6.58 25.27
C ASN A 501 -19.77 6.21 26.74
N GLN A 502 -19.94 4.91 27.04
CA GLN A 502 -20.06 4.41 28.42
C GLN A 502 -18.77 4.61 29.21
N MET A 503 -17.60 4.35 28.61
CA MET A 503 -16.29 4.58 29.23
C MET A 503 -16.13 6.05 29.63
N VAL A 504 -16.52 6.99 28.76
CA VAL A 504 -16.50 8.43 29.07
C VAL A 504 -17.34 8.75 30.32
N GLN A 505 -18.53 8.16 30.44
CA GLN A 505 -19.38 8.37 31.62
C GLN A 505 -18.80 7.70 32.87
N ILE A 506 -18.34 6.45 32.75
CA ILE A 506 -17.72 5.70 33.84
C ILE A 506 -16.49 6.43 34.40
N ILE A 507 -15.64 6.97 33.52
CA ILE A 507 -14.47 7.76 33.94
C ILE A 507 -14.90 8.94 34.83
N LYS A 508 -15.98 9.63 34.45
CA LYS A 508 -16.52 10.76 35.21
C LYS A 508 -17.17 10.31 36.51
N ASP A 509 -18.08 9.33 36.44
CA ASP A 509 -18.90 8.88 37.57
C ASP A 509 -18.07 8.20 38.67
N GLN A 510 -17.07 7.41 38.28
CA GLN A 510 -16.18 6.72 39.22
C GLN A 510 -14.97 7.57 39.62
N GLY A 511 -14.82 8.79 39.06
CA GLY A 511 -13.67 9.65 39.29
C GLY A 511 -12.36 8.94 38.97
N LEU A 512 -12.31 8.23 37.84
CA LEU A 512 -11.09 7.58 37.37
C LEU A 512 -10.12 8.65 36.88
N ASN A 513 -8.84 8.47 37.13
CA ASN A 513 -7.80 9.38 36.66
C ASN A 513 -6.70 8.66 35.87
N ARG A 514 -6.75 7.34 35.74
CA ARG A 514 -5.92 6.51 34.85
C ARG A 514 -6.79 5.43 34.21
N VAL A 515 -6.45 5.00 33.00
CA VAL A 515 -7.19 3.96 32.29
C VAL A 515 -6.25 2.93 31.70
N VAL A 516 -6.57 1.65 31.91
CA VAL A 516 -5.93 0.53 31.22
C VAL A 516 -6.96 -0.14 30.33
N VAL A 517 -6.62 -0.39 29.07
CA VAL A 517 -7.44 -1.25 28.19
C VAL A 517 -6.66 -2.50 27.83
N ALA A 518 -7.18 -3.67 28.24
CA ALA A 518 -6.62 -4.95 27.88
C ALA A 518 -7.33 -5.49 26.63
N SER A 519 -6.70 -5.36 25.46
CA SER A 519 -7.31 -5.75 24.18
C SER A 519 -6.30 -6.10 23.08
N CYS A 520 -6.31 -5.37 21.97
CA CYS A 520 -5.47 -5.55 20.80
C CYS A 520 -4.16 -4.78 20.86
N SER A 521 -3.44 -4.67 19.74
CA SER A 521 -2.22 -3.88 19.66
C SER A 521 -2.46 -2.37 19.87
N PRO A 522 -1.58 -1.66 20.63
CA PRO A 522 -1.61 -0.20 20.73
C PRO A 522 -1.51 0.50 19.38
N ARG A 523 -0.81 -0.12 18.41
CA ARG A 523 -0.71 0.41 17.03
C ARG A 523 -2.06 0.55 16.33
N THR A 524 -3.10 -0.14 16.79
CA THR A 524 -4.43 -0.11 16.16
C THR A 524 -5.38 0.86 16.85
N HIS A 525 -5.49 0.79 18.18
CA HIS A 525 -6.55 1.50 18.93
C HIS A 525 -6.07 2.33 20.11
N GLU A 526 -4.76 2.47 20.37
CA GLU A 526 -4.30 3.41 21.40
C GLU A 526 -4.76 4.85 21.12
N PRO A 527 -4.61 5.41 19.89
CA PRO A 527 -5.11 6.76 19.60
C PRO A 527 -6.61 6.91 19.89
N LEU A 528 -7.39 5.85 19.67
CA LEU A 528 -8.82 5.83 19.94
C LEU A 528 -9.12 5.97 21.45
N PHE A 529 -8.46 5.18 22.28
CA PHE A 529 -8.69 5.25 23.72
C PHE A 529 -8.10 6.54 24.32
N GLN A 530 -6.99 7.02 23.78
CA GLN A 530 -6.45 8.34 24.08
C GLN A 530 -7.46 9.46 23.79
N GLU A 531 -8.16 9.42 22.66
CA GLU A 531 -9.27 10.35 22.38
C GLU A 531 -10.43 10.19 23.36
N THR A 532 -10.76 8.95 23.75
CA THR A 532 -11.80 8.66 24.73
C THR A 532 -11.50 9.32 26.08
N LEU A 533 -10.24 9.30 26.53
CA LEU A 533 -9.82 10.01 27.74
C LEU A 533 -10.04 11.52 27.59
N ARG A 534 -9.67 12.10 26.45
CA ARG A 534 -9.88 13.53 26.18
C ARG A 534 -11.36 13.89 26.18
N ASP A 535 -12.23 13.05 25.61
CA ASP A 535 -13.69 13.21 25.66
C ASP A 535 -14.25 13.14 27.09
N ALA A 536 -13.54 12.47 28.00
CA ALA A 536 -13.84 12.44 29.42
C ALA A 536 -13.25 13.62 30.22
N GLY A 537 -12.38 14.44 29.60
CA GLY A 537 -11.64 15.51 30.28
C GLY A 537 -10.34 15.04 30.93
N LEU A 538 -9.87 13.83 30.66
CA LEU A 538 -8.56 13.36 31.10
C LEU A 538 -7.48 13.63 30.05
N ASN A 539 -6.26 13.83 30.54
CA ASN A 539 -5.09 13.91 29.67
C ASN A 539 -4.86 12.56 28.97
N LYS A 540 -4.58 12.60 27.66
CA LYS A 540 -4.46 11.36 26.87
C LYS A 540 -3.30 10.45 27.29
N PHE A 541 -2.28 10.99 27.96
CA PHE A 541 -1.08 10.27 28.38
C PHE A 541 -1.25 9.58 29.74
N LEU A 542 -2.49 9.46 30.21
CA LEU A 542 -2.90 8.76 31.43
C LEU A 542 -3.52 7.39 31.09
N PHE A 543 -3.01 6.78 30.02
CA PHE A 543 -3.59 5.62 29.36
C PHE A 543 -2.48 4.62 29.04
N GLU A 544 -2.72 3.36 29.37
CA GLU A 544 -1.86 2.24 28.99
C GLU A 544 -2.69 1.12 28.35
N MET A 545 -2.09 0.40 27.40
CA MET A 545 -2.76 -0.69 26.68
C MET A 545 -2.05 -2.02 26.90
N ALA A 546 -2.75 -3.00 27.48
CA ALA A 546 -2.29 -4.37 27.58
C ALA A 546 -2.71 -5.16 26.34
N ASN A 547 -1.74 -5.62 25.54
CA ASN A 547 -2.01 -6.34 24.30
C ASN A 547 -2.21 -7.85 24.56
N ILE A 548 -3.43 -8.23 24.93
CA ILE A 548 -3.82 -9.62 25.23
C ILE A 548 -4.41 -10.36 24.00
N ARG A 549 -4.28 -9.78 22.81
CA ARG A 549 -4.72 -10.39 21.55
C ARG A 549 -3.56 -10.80 20.67
N ASP A 550 -2.92 -9.80 20.07
CA ASP A 550 -1.89 -10.00 19.05
C ASP A 550 -0.61 -10.60 19.67
N GLN A 551 -0.35 -10.34 20.95
CA GLN A 551 0.79 -10.88 21.71
C GLN A 551 0.40 -12.03 22.64
N ASP A 552 -0.84 -12.50 22.65
CA ASP A 552 -1.32 -13.51 23.60
C ASP A 552 -2.34 -14.46 22.96
N SER A 553 -3.66 -14.23 23.08
CA SER A 553 -4.69 -15.19 22.62
C SER A 553 -4.52 -15.71 21.18
N TRP A 554 -4.06 -14.90 20.22
CA TRP A 554 -3.85 -15.37 18.84
C TRP A 554 -2.67 -16.31 18.65
N VAL A 555 -1.62 -16.17 19.47
CA VAL A 555 -0.40 -16.97 19.36
C VAL A 555 -0.40 -18.17 20.30
N HIS A 556 -1.35 -18.23 21.24
CA HIS A 556 -1.42 -19.23 22.31
C HIS A 556 -2.73 -20.04 22.31
N GLN A 557 -3.35 -20.23 21.14
CA GLN A 557 -4.65 -20.90 20.99
C GLN A 557 -4.68 -22.33 21.54
N GLN A 558 -3.53 -23.00 21.55
CA GLN A 558 -3.39 -24.38 22.04
C GLN A 558 -3.10 -24.45 23.55
N GLU A 559 -2.86 -23.31 24.21
CA GLU A 559 -2.50 -23.24 25.63
C GLU A 559 -3.39 -22.25 26.41
N PRO A 560 -4.74 -22.39 26.43
CA PRO A 560 -5.67 -21.42 27.02
C PRO A 560 -5.38 -21.00 28.47
N ALA A 561 -4.95 -21.96 29.30
CA ALA A 561 -4.63 -21.70 30.70
C ALA A 561 -3.37 -20.81 30.84
N GLN A 562 -2.34 -21.06 30.03
CA GLN A 562 -1.11 -20.26 30.03
C GLN A 562 -1.35 -18.89 29.39
N ALA A 563 -2.17 -18.82 28.34
CA ALA A 563 -2.61 -17.56 27.75
C ALA A 563 -3.35 -16.71 28.78
N THR A 564 -4.26 -17.30 29.56
CA THR A 564 -4.99 -16.58 30.61
C THR A 564 -4.05 -16.05 31.70
N ALA A 565 -3.08 -16.84 32.16
CA ALA A 565 -2.08 -16.39 33.13
C ALA A 565 -1.22 -15.24 32.57
N LYS A 566 -0.75 -15.37 31.33
CA LYS A 566 -0.01 -14.30 30.63
C LYS A 566 -0.84 -13.03 30.45
N ALA A 567 -2.13 -13.14 30.15
CA ALA A 567 -3.03 -11.99 30.08
C ALA A 567 -3.12 -11.26 31.43
N MET A 568 -3.16 -11.98 32.55
CA MET A 568 -3.12 -11.40 33.90
C MET A 568 -1.82 -10.64 34.13
N ASP A 569 -0.66 -11.23 33.79
CA ASP A 569 0.64 -10.58 33.93
C ASP A 569 0.72 -9.29 33.08
N LEU A 570 0.29 -9.35 31.82
CA LEU A 570 0.27 -8.17 30.93
C LEU A 570 -0.61 -7.04 31.48
N VAL A 571 -1.74 -7.38 32.11
CA VAL A 571 -2.60 -6.40 32.77
C VAL A 571 -1.94 -5.84 34.04
N ARG A 572 -1.31 -6.68 34.87
CA ARG A 572 -0.56 -6.23 36.07
C ARG A 572 0.56 -5.27 35.68
N MET A 573 1.34 -5.60 34.65
CA MET A 573 2.39 -4.74 34.08
C MET A 573 1.84 -3.39 33.61
N ALA A 574 0.74 -3.38 32.86
CA ALA A 574 0.11 -2.15 32.38
C ALA A 574 -0.42 -1.28 33.52
N VAL A 575 -1.02 -1.89 34.55
CA VAL A 575 -1.47 -1.20 35.76
C VAL A 575 -0.27 -0.60 36.51
N ALA A 576 0.80 -1.36 36.72
CA ALA A 576 2.00 -0.86 37.38
C ALA A 576 2.61 0.35 36.66
N ARG A 577 2.61 0.32 35.32
CA ARG A 577 3.11 1.41 34.49
C ARG A 577 2.26 2.67 34.61
N VAL A 578 0.95 2.56 34.38
CA VAL A 578 0.03 3.72 34.34
C VAL A 578 -0.05 4.46 35.69
N ARG A 579 0.23 3.78 36.80
CA ARG A 579 0.31 4.37 38.16
C ARG A 579 1.34 5.49 38.25
N GLY A 580 2.47 5.32 37.58
CA GLY A 580 3.58 6.30 37.58
C GLY A 580 3.44 7.39 36.51
N GLU A 581 2.41 7.36 35.67
CA GLU A 581 2.22 8.33 34.58
C GLU A 581 1.57 9.61 35.09
N GLY A 582 1.96 10.75 34.51
CA GLY A 582 1.37 12.06 34.77
C GLY A 582 0.82 12.70 33.48
N PRO A 583 -0.02 13.75 33.60
CA PRO A 583 -0.49 14.46 32.42
C PRO A 583 0.68 15.17 31.73
N LEU A 584 0.74 15.09 30.40
CA LEU A 584 1.77 15.77 29.59
C LEU A 584 1.14 16.87 28.74
N PRO A 585 1.86 17.98 28.48
CA PRO A 585 1.37 19.01 27.59
C PRO A 585 1.22 18.48 26.16
N TYR A 586 0.23 18.98 25.41
CA TYR A 586 0.09 18.69 23.98
C TYR A 586 1.06 19.59 23.21
N ASN A 587 2.29 19.13 23.02
CA ASN A 587 3.28 19.88 22.27
C ASN A 587 2.88 19.96 20.78
N THR A 588 3.13 21.10 20.15
CA THR A 588 2.95 21.29 18.72
C THR A 588 4.13 22.04 18.11
N VAL A 589 4.46 21.75 16.86
CA VAL A 589 5.45 22.51 16.07
C VAL A 589 4.70 23.33 15.01
N PRO A 590 4.88 24.66 14.96
CA PRO A 590 4.30 25.49 13.91
C PRO A 590 4.81 25.04 12.53
N VAL A 591 3.93 25.07 11.54
CA VAL A 591 4.24 24.62 10.18
C VAL A 591 4.61 25.80 9.29
N THR A 592 5.84 25.81 8.80
CA THR A 592 6.27 26.69 7.71
C THR A 592 5.57 26.23 6.42
N LYS A 593 4.69 27.09 5.88
CA LYS A 593 3.82 26.80 4.73
C LYS A 593 4.55 26.80 3.38
N ALA A 594 5.74 26.20 3.32
CA ALA A 594 6.58 26.13 2.12
C ALA A 594 7.15 24.71 1.95
N ALA A 595 7.52 24.35 0.73
CA ALA A 595 8.08 23.04 0.41
C ALA A 595 9.48 23.15 -0.22
N LEU A 596 10.33 22.16 0.06
CA LEU A 596 11.58 21.93 -0.65
C LEU A 596 11.40 20.76 -1.63
N VAL A 597 11.82 20.93 -2.88
CA VAL A 597 11.94 19.84 -3.84
C VAL A 597 13.39 19.72 -4.27
N VAL A 598 13.98 18.52 -4.19
CA VAL A 598 15.38 18.29 -4.58
C VAL A 598 15.44 17.40 -5.82
N GLY A 599 15.89 17.96 -6.93
CA GLY A 599 16.01 17.35 -8.25
C GLY A 599 14.96 17.86 -9.24
N GLY A 600 15.39 18.56 -10.29
CA GLY A 600 14.60 19.18 -11.35
C GLY A 600 14.19 18.26 -12.51
N GLY A 601 14.14 16.93 -12.29
CA GLY A 601 13.58 15.99 -13.26
C GLY A 601 12.04 16.08 -13.35
N VAL A 602 11.42 15.28 -14.22
CA VAL A 602 9.94 15.26 -14.37
C VAL A 602 9.21 15.07 -13.02
N ALA A 603 9.71 14.19 -12.15
CA ALA A 603 9.13 13.99 -10.82
C ALA A 603 9.20 15.26 -9.97
N GLY A 604 10.35 15.94 -9.90
CA GLY A 604 10.50 17.15 -9.10
C GLY A 604 9.75 18.35 -9.67
N MET A 605 9.78 18.55 -11.00
CA MET A 605 8.97 19.59 -11.65
C MET A 605 7.47 19.35 -11.42
N THR A 606 7.00 18.11 -11.49
CA THR A 606 5.61 17.75 -11.16
C THR A 606 5.27 18.10 -9.72
N ALA A 607 6.15 17.74 -8.76
CA ALA A 607 5.93 18.04 -7.35
C ALA A 607 5.91 19.56 -7.09
N ALA A 608 6.84 20.31 -7.68
CA ALA A 608 6.91 21.76 -7.54
C ALA A 608 5.66 22.45 -8.07
N LEU A 609 5.20 22.08 -9.28
CA LEU A 609 3.94 22.60 -9.83
C LEU A 609 2.74 22.21 -8.97
N ALA A 610 2.65 20.97 -8.50
CA ALA A 610 1.50 20.52 -7.71
C ALA A 610 1.42 21.17 -6.32
N PHE A 611 2.54 21.58 -5.71
CA PHE A 611 2.55 22.42 -4.50
C PHE A 611 2.15 23.87 -4.83
N ALA A 612 2.77 24.44 -5.87
CA ALA A 612 2.61 25.84 -6.24
C ALA A 612 1.19 26.16 -6.72
N ASP A 613 0.58 25.28 -7.51
CA ASP A 613 -0.80 25.38 -7.98
C ASP A 613 -1.81 25.29 -6.82
N GLN A 614 -1.41 24.73 -5.66
CA GLN A 614 -2.20 24.73 -4.42
C GLN A 614 -1.90 25.92 -3.50
N GLY A 615 -1.03 26.84 -3.93
CA GLY A 615 -0.70 28.08 -3.23
C GLY A 615 0.52 28.03 -2.32
N TYR A 616 1.25 26.92 -2.25
CA TYR A 616 2.45 26.81 -1.40
C TYR A 616 3.71 27.28 -2.13
N PRO A 617 4.52 28.19 -1.54
CA PRO A 617 5.86 28.48 -2.04
C PRO A 617 6.75 27.24 -2.07
N VAL A 618 7.57 27.14 -3.11
CA VAL A 618 8.47 26.01 -3.34
C VAL A 618 9.86 26.50 -3.66
N THR A 619 10.87 25.91 -3.01
CA THR A 619 12.26 26.00 -3.48
C THR A 619 12.60 24.69 -4.19
N LEU A 620 12.89 24.76 -5.49
CA LEU A 620 13.32 23.62 -6.31
C LEU A 620 14.83 23.69 -6.51
N VAL A 621 15.57 22.74 -5.93
CA VAL A 621 17.03 22.65 -6.03
C VAL A 621 17.40 21.68 -7.16
N GLU A 622 18.18 22.16 -8.13
CA GLU A 622 18.69 21.39 -9.26
C GLU A 622 20.22 21.51 -9.34
N GLN A 623 20.88 20.35 -9.43
CA GLN A 623 22.34 20.26 -9.45
C GLN A 623 22.95 20.74 -10.78
N SER A 624 22.19 20.74 -11.87
CA SER A 624 22.62 21.20 -13.18
C SER A 624 22.08 22.59 -13.51
N ASP A 625 22.44 23.10 -14.68
CA ASP A 625 21.98 24.37 -15.24
C ASP A 625 20.63 24.24 -15.98
N VAL A 626 20.01 23.06 -15.99
CA VAL A 626 18.83 22.77 -16.81
C VAL A 626 17.85 21.80 -16.13
N LEU A 627 16.55 22.07 -16.28
CA LEU A 627 15.49 21.18 -15.81
C LEU A 627 15.19 20.05 -16.80
N GLY A 628 14.50 19.00 -16.34
CA GLY A 628 13.96 17.90 -17.16
C GLY A 628 14.60 16.55 -16.88
N GLY A 629 15.87 16.52 -16.44
CA GLY A 629 16.58 15.28 -16.12
C GLY A 629 16.61 14.27 -17.28
N ASN A 630 16.55 12.97 -16.96
CA ASN A 630 16.64 11.89 -17.97
C ASN A 630 15.53 11.92 -19.02
N ALA A 631 14.37 12.51 -18.72
CA ALA A 631 13.23 12.54 -19.64
C ALA A 631 13.54 13.34 -20.92
N ARG A 632 14.53 14.24 -20.88
CA ARG A 632 15.04 14.95 -22.07
C ARG A 632 15.65 14.02 -23.12
N SER A 633 16.05 12.81 -22.73
CA SER A 633 16.62 11.79 -23.62
C SER A 633 15.64 10.66 -23.95
N VAL A 634 14.37 10.81 -23.60
CA VAL A 634 13.33 9.81 -23.91
C VAL A 634 12.53 10.32 -25.10
N TYR A 635 12.39 9.50 -26.14
CA TYR A 635 11.71 9.90 -27.37
C TYR A 635 10.19 10.03 -27.17
N ARG A 636 9.53 8.93 -26.79
CA ARG A 636 8.07 8.87 -26.60
C ARG A 636 7.67 7.90 -25.49
N GLN A 637 6.45 8.08 -25.00
CA GLN A 637 5.77 7.15 -24.10
C GLN A 637 5.19 5.96 -24.87
N TRP A 638 4.90 4.88 -24.14
CA TRP A 638 4.42 3.63 -24.72
C TRP A 638 3.01 3.70 -25.36
N ARG A 639 2.22 4.75 -25.08
CA ARG A 639 0.95 5.03 -25.80
C ARG A 639 1.09 6.06 -26.92
N GLY A 640 2.31 6.48 -27.23
CA GLY A 640 2.63 7.38 -28.34
C GLY A 640 2.83 8.86 -27.95
N GLY A 641 2.60 9.26 -26.69
CA GLY A 641 2.81 10.64 -26.26
C GLY A 641 4.27 11.09 -26.35
N GLU A 642 4.54 12.20 -27.03
CA GLU A 642 5.89 12.77 -27.15
C GLU A 642 6.37 13.37 -25.82
N VAL A 643 7.57 12.99 -25.38
CA VAL A 643 8.08 13.40 -24.06
C VAL A 643 8.73 14.77 -24.10
N ALA A 644 9.51 15.07 -25.15
CA ALA A 644 10.30 16.31 -25.21
C ALA A 644 9.45 17.60 -25.11
N PRO A 645 8.32 17.76 -25.85
CA PRO A 645 7.49 18.96 -25.75
C PRO A 645 6.88 19.13 -24.35
N VAL A 646 6.46 18.03 -23.73
CA VAL A 646 5.86 18.05 -22.39
C VAL A 646 6.90 18.47 -21.35
N VAL A 647 8.12 17.91 -21.41
CA VAL A 647 9.21 18.27 -20.50
C VAL A 647 9.59 19.75 -20.65
N ALA A 648 9.67 20.25 -21.88
CA ALA A 648 9.96 21.66 -22.15
C ALA A 648 8.86 22.57 -21.56
N GLY A 649 7.59 22.28 -21.84
CA GLY A 649 6.47 23.06 -21.29
C GLY A 649 6.39 23.00 -19.77
N MET A 650 6.74 21.88 -19.14
CA MET A 650 6.86 21.79 -17.68
C MET A 650 7.99 22.68 -17.14
N ALA A 651 9.16 22.67 -17.79
CA ALA A 651 10.30 23.49 -17.38
C ALA A 651 9.97 24.99 -17.49
N GLU A 652 9.32 25.41 -18.58
CA GLU A 652 8.83 26.78 -18.77
C GLU A 652 7.85 27.19 -17.68
N ARG A 653 6.85 26.34 -17.39
CA ARG A 653 5.89 26.59 -16.30
C ARG A 653 6.58 26.70 -14.95
N VAL A 654 7.55 25.83 -14.66
CA VAL A 654 8.30 25.87 -13.39
C VAL A 654 9.11 27.15 -13.27
N ALA A 655 9.86 27.51 -14.31
CA ALA A 655 10.70 28.70 -14.31
C ALA A 655 9.89 30.00 -14.28
N GLY A 656 8.67 30.00 -14.83
CA GLY A 656 7.78 31.15 -14.89
C GLY A 656 6.73 31.24 -13.77
N HIS A 657 6.71 30.32 -12.79
CA HIS A 657 5.69 30.32 -11.74
C HIS A 657 6.10 31.23 -10.57
N ASP A 658 5.24 32.18 -10.20
CA ASP A 658 5.48 33.18 -9.12
C ASP A 658 5.73 32.62 -7.70
N ARG A 659 5.59 31.30 -7.52
CA ARG A 659 5.72 30.62 -6.22
C ARG A 659 6.83 29.58 -6.23
N ILE A 660 7.53 29.39 -7.36
CA ILE A 660 8.62 28.43 -7.47
C ILE A 660 9.92 29.20 -7.64
N ASP A 661 10.80 29.04 -6.66
CA ASP A 661 12.18 29.54 -6.70
C ASP A 661 13.11 28.40 -7.12
N VAL A 662 13.67 28.49 -8.34
CA VAL A 662 14.55 27.45 -8.89
C VAL A 662 16.01 27.79 -8.64
N ARG A 663 16.73 26.88 -7.97
CA ARG A 663 18.15 26.98 -7.66
C ARG A 663 18.96 26.03 -8.52
N TYR A 664 19.49 26.55 -9.62
CA TYR A 664 20.36 25.81 -10.54
C TYR A 664 21.79 25.69 -10.01
N ASN A 665 22.53 24.69 -10.49
CA ASN A 665 23.94 24.46 -10.15
C ASN A 665 24.20 24.43 -8.64
N THR A 666 23.24 23.92 -7.88
CA THR A 666 23.22 24.04 -6.42
C THR A 666 22.83 22.70 -5.81
N SER A 667 23.41 22.37 -4.67
CA SER A 667 23.12 21.14 -3.91
C SER A 667 22.79 21.44 -2.45
N VAL A 668 22.08 20.52 -1.80
CA VAL A 668 21.80 20.61 -0.36
C VAL A 668 23.06 20.25 0.43
N ARG A 669 23.49 21.15 1.32
CA ARG A 669 24.68 20.98 2.16
C ARG A 669 24.34 20.51 3.57
N GLU A 670 23.36 21.14 4.21
CA GLU A 670 22.93 20.82 5.57
C GLU A 670 21.42 20.91 5.72
N VAL A 671 20.85 20.02 6.53
CA VAL A 671 19.43 20.02 6.90
C VAL A 671 19.32 19.86 8.41
N ALA A 672 18.56 20.76 9.05
CA ALA A 672 18.24 20.73 10.46
C ALA A 672 16.71 20.85 10.66
N GLY A 673 16.25 20.62 11.88
CA GLY A 673 14.83 20.70 12.24
C GLY A 673 14.08 19.37 12.07
N SER A 674 12.75 19.46 12.00
CA SER A 674 11.86 18.31 11.85
C SER A 674 10.57 18.68 11.12
N VAL A 675 9.66 17.72 10.93
CA VAL A 675 8.36 17.92 10.27
C VAL A 675 7.69 19.24 10.67
N GLY A 676 7.25 20.00 9.68
CA GLY A 676 6.63 21.32 9.86
C GLY A 676 7.65 22.46 9.96
N LYS A 677 8.89 22.22 10.38
CA LYS A 677 9.90 23.26 10.53
C LYS A 677 11.33 22.74 10.28
N PHE A 678 11.65 22.57 9.02
CA PHE A 678 13.00 22.28 8.56
C PHE A 678 13.74 23.57 8.22
N HIS A 679 15.04 23.56 8.44
CA HIS A 679 15.97 24.57 7.95
C HIS A 679 16.96 23.89 7.00
N THR A 680 17.14 24.41 5.79
CA THR A 680 18.03 23.84 4.79
C THR A 680 19.00 24.87 4.29
N THR A 681 20.28 24.49 4.26
CA THR A 681 21.39 25.29 3.76
C THR A 681 21.92 24.64 2.49
N LEU A 682 22.08 25.44 1.45
CA LEU A 682 22.65 25.04 0.16
C LEU A 682 24.18 25.22 0.15
N ASP A 683 24.85 24.67 -0.86
CA ASP A 683 26.29 24.79 -1.05
C ASP A 683 26.76 26.22 -1.41
N ASP A 684 25.89 27.03 -2.00
CA ASP A 684 26.10 28.47 -2.21
C ASP A 684 25.99 29.33 -0.93
N GLY A 685 25.67 28.70 0.21
CA GLY A 685 25.55 29.33 1.52
C GLY A 685 24.16 29.89 1.84
N GLN A 686 23.24 29.92 0.87
CA GLN A 686 21.87 30.37 1.13
C GLN A 686 21.12 29.37 2.00
N SER A 687 20.29 29.89 2.90
CA SER A 687 19.50 29.07 3.82
C SER A 687 18.06 29.57 3.91
N PHE A 688 17.12 28.64 4.06
CA PHE A 688 15.69 28.92 4.14
C PHE A 688 14.95 27.88 4.97
N GLU A 689 13.75 28.23 5.42
CA GLU A 689 12.85 27.32 6.13
C GLU A 689 11.78 26.73 5.21
N HIS A 690 11.40 25.48 5.47
CA HIS A 690 10.29 24.81 4.81
C HIS A 690 9.64 23.79 5.75
N GLY A 691 8.38 23.44 5.51
CA GLY A 691 7.64 22.50 6.35
C GLY A 691 7.82 21.05 5.94
N VAL A 692 8.09 20.81 4.65
CA VAL A 692 8.18 19.47 4.04
C VAL A 692 9.21 19.44 2.92
N ALA A 693 9.78 18.27 2.67
CA ALA A 693 10.71 18.04 1.56
C ALA A 693 10.31 16.85 0.67
N VAL A 694 10.51 16.97 -0.64
CA VAL A 694 10.36 15.87 -1.62
C VAL A 694 11.71 15.59 -2.28
N LEU A 695 12.23 14.38 -2.10
CA LEU A 695 13.47 13.92 -2.72
C LEU A 695 13.17 13.28 -4.08
N ALA A 696 13.56 13.96 -5.16
CA ALA A 696 13.29 13.59 -6.55
C ALA A 696 14.57 13.54 -7.41
N THR A 697 15.68 13.08 -6.80
CA THR A 697 17.04 13.10 -7.39
C THR A 697 17.25 12.18 -8.60
N GLY A 698 16.26 11.36 -8.95
CA GLY A 698 16.30 10.49 -10.12
C GLY A 698 17.25 9.30 -9.99
N GLY A 699 17.68 8.78 -11.14
CA GLY A 699 18.58 7.63 -11.27
C GLY A 699 19.41 7.78 -12.54
N GLU A 700 20.29 6.84 -12.82
CA GLU A 700 21.19 6.88 -13.98
C GLU A 700 21.25 5.53 -14.70
N PRO A 701 21.38 5.53 -16.04
CA PRO A 701 21.64 4.31 -16.78
C PRO A 701 23.02 3.76 -16.42
N VAL A 702 23.13 2.45 -16.27
CA VAL A 702 24.38 1.76 -16.02
C VAL A 702 25.13 1.61 -17.33
N ALA A 703 26.38 2.07 -17.38
CA ALA A 703 27.26 1.82 -18.50
C ALA A 703 27.52 0.30 -18.65
N PRO A 704 27.35 -0.29 -19.85
CA PRO A 704 27.69 -1.68 -20.11
C PRO A 704 29.18 -1.96 -19.81
N THR A 705 29.47 -2.93 -18.93
CA THR A 705 30.85 -3.30 -18.55
C THR A 705 31.02 -4.83 -18.42
N GLY A 706 32.27 -5.30 -18.45
CA GLY A 706 32.60 -6.72 -18.31
C GLY A 706 31.89 -7.59 -19.35
N ALA A 707 31.35 -8.74 -18.92
CA ALA A 707 30.58 -9.64 -19.77
C ALA A 707 29.30 -9.00 -20.37
N TRP A 708 28.85 -7.87 -19.83
CA TRP A 708 27.68 -7.13 -20.30
C TRP A 708 28.03 -6.02 -21.29
N ARG A 709 29.31 -5.83 -21.62
CA ARG A 709 29.76 -4.73 -22.48
C ARG A 709 29.31 -4.90 -23.93
N TYR A 710 29.35 -6.12 -24.47
CA TYR A 710 28.94 -6.42 -25.86
C TYR A 710 29.52 -5.45 -26.91
N LEU A 711 30.83 -5.13 -26.80
CA LEU A 711 31.53 -4.15 -27.65
C LEU A 711 31.03 -2.70 -27.55
N TYR A 712 30.26 -2.35 -26.52
CA TYR A 712 29.85 -0.97 -26.26
C TYR A 712 31.06 -0.05 -26.09
N GLY A 713 31.07 1.05 -26.86
CA GLY A 713 32.19 1.99 -26.95
C GLY A 713 33.40 1.49 -27.76
N GLU A 714 33.34 0.29 -28.32
CA GLU A 714 34.39 -0.30 -29.17
C GLU A 714 33.94 -0.39 -30.64
N HIS A 715 32.67 -0.70 -30.88
CA HIS A 715 32.09 -0.80 -32.23
C HIS A 715 30.98 0.25 -32.45
N PRO A 716 30.95 0.99 -33.59
CA PRO A 716 30.01 2.09 -33.83
C PRO A 716 28.54 1.65 -33.97
N GLY A 717 28.31 0.40 -34.39
CA GLY A 717 26.99 -0.21 -34.48
C GLY A 717 26.37 -0.62 -33.13
N VAL A 718 27.06 -0.43 -32.00
CA VAL A 718 26.56 -0.81 -30.66
C VAL A 718 26.11 0.43 -29.91
N GLN A 719 24.84 0.46 -29.50
CA GLN A 719 24.22 1.62 -28.85
C GLN A 719 23.33 1.17 -27.68
N THR A 720 23.04 2.08 -26.76
CA THR A 720 22.04 1.92 -25.70
C THR A 720 20.66 2.40 -26.19
N LEU A 721 19.59 2.03 -25.48
CA LEU A 721 18.24 2.51 -25.78
C LEU A 721 18.13 4.04 -25.81
N LEU A 722 18.76 4.74 -24.87
CA LEU A 722 18.71 6.21 -24.83
C LEU A 722 19.50 6.87 -25.96
N GLU A 723 20.56 6.23 -26.47
CA GLU A 723 21.25 6.71 -27.66
C GLU A 723 20.40 6.52 -28.92
N LEU A 724 19.68 5.40 -29.03
CA LEU A 724 18.71 5.19 -30.11
C LEU A 724 17.56 6.22 -30.04
N ASP A 725 17.03 6.52 -28.86
CA ASP A 725 16.01 7.57 -28.69
C ASP A 725 16.50 8.93 -29.19
N ARG A 726 17.75 9.31 -28.90
CA ARG A 726 18.34 10.56 -29.42
C ARG A 726 18.38 10.58 -30.95
N ARG A 727 18.63 9.43 -31.59
CA ARG A 727 18.60 9.32 -33.07
C ARG A 727 17.18 9.47 -33.61
N PHE A 728 16.17 8.91 -32.95
CA PHE A 728 14.77 9.16 -33.30
C PHE A 728 14.38 10.64 -33.13
N MET A 729 14.79 11.26 -32.03
CA MET A 729 14.54 12.69 -31.77
C MET A 729 15.24 13.60 -32.78
N ALA A 730 16.42 13.20 -33.27
CA ALA A 730 17.17 13.91 -34.31
C ALA A 730 16.68 13.60 -35.74
N ALA A 731 15.66 12.74 -35.90
CA ALA A 731 15.20 12.25 -37.19
C ALA A 731 16.34 11.72 -38.09
N ASP A 732 17.25 10.94 -37.50
CA ASP A 732 18.42 10.40 -38.19
C ASP A 732 18.03 9.48 -39.36
N GLU A 733 18.21 9.98 -40.59
CA GLU A 733 17.88 9.28 -41.84
C GLU A 733 18.68 7.98 -42.02
N THR A 734 19.84 7.83 -41.37
CA THR A 734 20.66 6.62 -41.48
C THR A 734 19.99 5.40 -40.87
N LEU A 735 19.00 5.58 -39.98
CA LEU A 735 18.20 4.48 -39.43
C LEU A 735 17.36 3.77 -40.50
N ALA A 736 17.00 4.45 -41.59
CA ALA A 736 16.28 3.83 -42.71
C ALA A 736 17.16 2.83 -43.49
N ASN A 737 18.49 2.94 -43.38
CA ASN A 737 19.43 2.04 -44.05
C ASN A 737 19.75 0.78 -43.24
N VAL A 738 19.32 0.71 -41.98
CA VAL A 738 19.48 -0.47 -41.13
C VAL A 738 18.63 -1.60 -41.71
N ARG A 739 19.25 -2.74 -42.01
CA ARG A 739 18.56 -3.94 -42.52
C ARG A 739 18.32 -4.94 -41.42
N GLN A 740 19.23 -5.04 -40.46
CA GLN A 740 19.12 -5.97 -39.34
C GLN A 740 19.48 -5.32 -38.01
N ALA A 741 18.57 -5.43 -37.04
CA ALA A 741 18.75 -4.91 -35.68
C ALA A 741 18.60 -6.01 -34.62
N VAL A 742 19.44 -5.99 -33.59
CA VAL A 742 19.36 -6.89 -32.44
C VAL A 742 19.23 -6.06 -31.17
N PHE A 743 18.32 -6.47 -30.27
CA PHE A 743 18.17 -5.90 -28.94
C PHE A 743 18.59 -6.94 -27.90
N ILE A 744 19.47 -6.57 -26.97
CA ILE A 744 19.82 -7.42 -25.82
C ILE A 744 19.16 -6.85 -24.57
N HIS A 745 18.30 -7.65 -23.95
CA HIS A 745 17.59 -7.27 -22.73
C HIS A 745 18.41 -7.53 -21.46
N CYS A 746 18.01 -6.87 -20.37
CA CYS A 746 18.56 -7.08 -19.03
C CYS A 746 20.08 -6.87 -18.93
N VAL A 747 20.65 -5.99 -19.75
CA VAL A 747 22.09 -5.67 -19.72
C VAL A 747 22.42 -5.02 -18.38
N GLY A 748 23.10 -5.76 -17.51
CA GLY A 748 23.42 -5.34 -16.15
C GLY A 748 22.25 -5.37 -15.15
N SER A 749 21.12 -6.02 -15.46
CA SER A 749 19.94 -6.16 -14.56
C SER A 749 19.63 -7.62 -14.25
N ARG A 750 19.00 -7.89 -13.11
CA ARG A 750 18.65 -9.23 -12.60
C ARG A 750 19.88 -10.17 -12.64
N ILE A 751 20.96 -9.67 -12.05
CA ILE A 751 22.25 -10.35 -11.84
C ILE A 751 22.57 -10.30 -10.35
N ALA A 752 23.60 -11.02 -9.89
CA ALA A 752 23.92 -11.08 -8.46
C ALA A 752 24.21 -9.69 -7.86
N GLU A 753 24.91 -8.82 -8.59
CA GLU A 753 25.28 -7.47 -8.17
C GLU A 753 24.09 -6.50 -8.18
N ARG A 754 23.10 -6.77 -9.03
CA ARG A 754 21.88 -5.97 -9.20
C ARG A 754 20.68 -6.91 -9.34
N PRO A 755 20.22 -7.51 -8.23
CA PRO A 755 19.18 -8.53 -8.22
C PRO A 755 17.77 -7.90 -8.34
N TYR A 756 17.62 -6.91 -9.21
CA TYR A 756 16.37 -6.20 -9.47
C TYR A 756 16.13 -6.03 -10.97
N CYS A 757 14.87 -5.80 -11.32
CA CYS A 757 14.44 -5.47 -12.66
C CYS A 757 14.44 -3.96 -12.86
N SER A 758 15.00 -3.45 -13.96
CA SER A 758 14.90 -2.03 -14.30
C SER A 758 13.55 -1.59 -14.88
N ARG A 759 12.56 -2.49 -14.91
CA ARG A 759 11.11 -2.27 -15.13
C ARG A 759 10.68 -1.67 -16.48
N VAL A 760 11.42 -0.72 -17.04
CA VAL A 760 11.08 0.04 -18.26
C VAL A 760 11.69 -0.56 -19.52
N CYS A 761 12.82 -1.27 -19.40
CA CYS A 761 13.66 -1.68 -20.53
C CYS A 761 12.98 -2.62 -21.53
N CYS A 762 12.08 -3.51 -21.09
CA CYS A 762 11.36 -4.39 -22.01
C CYS A 762 10.36 -3.62 -22.89
N THR A 763 9.56 -2.75 -22.26
CA THR A 763 8.59 -1.92 -22.98
C THR A 763 9.29 -0.94 -23.91
N HIS A 764 10.35 -0.28 -23.44
CA HIS A 764 11.13 0.67 -24.23
C HIS A 764 11.75 0.00 -25.46
N ALA A 765 12.45 -1.12 -25.30
CA ALA A 765 13.04 -1.85 -26.44
C ALA A 765 11.98 -2.31 -27.46
N ILE A 766 10.82 -2.77 -27.01
CA ILE A 766 9.74 -3.19 -27.90
C ILE A 766 9.17 -1.99 -28.68
N ASP A 767 8.93 -0.86 -28.01
CA ASP A 767 8.47 0.36 -28.68
C ASP A 767 9.50 0.89 -29.70
N SER A 768 10.79 0.92 -29.34
CA SER A 768 11.85 1.31 -30.27
C SER A 768 11.94 0.38 -31.48
N ALA A 769 11.80 -0.93 -31.28
CA ALA A 769 11.80 -1.89 -32.38
C ALA A 769 10.59 -1.76 -33.30
N LEU A 770 9.40 -1.48 -32.74
CA LEU A 770 8.21 -1.14 -33.53
C LEU A 770 8.46 0.13 -34.34
N LYS A 771 9.13 1.14 -33.77
CA LYS A 771 9.50 2.35 -34.50
C LYS A 771 10.48 2.07 -35.64
N LEU A 772 11.46 1.19 -35.45
CA LEU A 772 12.36 0.77 -36.53
C LEU A 772 11.58 0.06 -37.66
N LYS A 773 10.61 -0.79 -37.32
CA LYS A 773 9.70 -1.43 -38.30
C LYS A 773 8.79 -0.42 -39.01
N GLU A 774 8.40 0.69 -38.37
CA GLU A 774 7.68 1.77 -39.06
C GLU A 774 8.57 2.47 -40.10
N LEU A 775 9.86 2.69 -39.79
CA LEU A 775 10.82 3.31 -40.69
C LEU A 775 11.20 2.39 -41.86
N HIS A 776 11.38 1.10 -41.59
CA HIS A 776 11.72 0.09 -42.58
C HIS A 776 10.98 -1.23 -42.29
N PRO A 777 9.82 -1.48 -42.93
CA PRO A 777 8.96 -2.65 -42.65
C PRO A 777 9.64 -4.01 -42.82
N GLU A 778 10.55 -4.11 -43.79
CA GLU A 778 11.30 -5.33 -44.12
C GLU A 778 12.54 -5.54 -43.22
N MET A 779 12.84 -4.63 -42.28
CA MET A 779 14.00 -4.76 -41.39
C MET A 779 13.89 -6.01 -40.51
N ASP A 780 14.90 -6.87 -40.48
CA ASP A 780 14.94 -8.00 -39.56
C ASP A 780 15.25 -7.50 -38.14
N VAL A 781 14.37 -7.78 -37.18
CA VAL A 781 14.58 -7.36 -35.79
C VAL A 781 14.51 -8.55 -34.85
N PHE A 782 15.55 -8.71 -34.02
CA PHE A 782 15.69 -9.79 -33.06
C PHE A 782 15.76 -9.22 -31.64
N MET A 783 15.06 -9.85 -30.69
CA MET A 783 15.10 -9.51 -29.27
C MET A 783 15.61 -10.69 -28.46
N LEU A 784 16.80 -10.53 -27.87
CA LEU A 784 17.42 -11.51 -26.99
C LEU A 784 17.01 -11.22 -25.54
N TYR A 785 16.24 -12.12 -24.92
CA TYR A 785 15.59 -11.85 -23.63
C TYR A 785 15.62 -13.04 -22.66
N ARG A 786 15.31 -12.78 -21.38
CA ARG A 786 15.05 -13.84 -20.38
C ARG A 786 13.55 -14.01 -20.10
N ASP A 787 12.88 -12.90 -19.75
CA ASP A 787 11.41 -12.79 -19.63
C ASP A 787 10.95 -11.48 -20.26
N ILE A 788 9.84 -11.48 -21.01
CA ILE A 788 9.23 -10.23 -21.50
C ILE A 788 8.27 -9.67 -20.45
N ARG A 789 8.64 -8.51 -19.90
CA ARG A 789 7.92 -7.83 -18.80
C ARG A 789 7.08 -6.64 -19.26
N THR A 790 6.31 -6.80 -20.32
CA THR A 790 5.28 -5.85 -20.78
C THR A 790 3.96 -6.01 -20.01
N TYR A 791 3.98 -5.67 -18.71
CA TYR A 791 2.82 -5.82 -17.81
C TYR A 791 1.68 -4.82 -18.10
N GLY A 792 0.48 -5.11 -17.58
CA GLY A 792 -0.71 -4.31 -17.85
C GLY A 792 -1.09 -4.33 -19.33
N ARG A 793 -1.54 -3.18 -19.81
CA ARG A 793 -1.91 -2.97 -21.23
C ARG A 793 -0.72 -2.93 -22.19
N ARG A 794 0.51 -2.81 -21.66
CA ARG A 794 1.76 -2.84 -22.47
C ARG A 794 1.96 -4.18 -23.17
N GLU A 795 1.25 -5.24 -22.76
CA GLU A 795 1.25 -6.53 -23.45
C GLU A 795 0.87 -6.41 -24.93
N ARG A 796 0.04 -5.43 -25.29
CA ARG A 796 -0.36 -5.19 -26.68
C ARG A 796 0.82 -4.84 -27.57
N LEU A 797 1.80 -4.07 -27.07
CA LEU A 797 3.02 -3.77 -27.81
C LEU A 797 3.82 -5.04 -28.11
N TYR A 798 3.86 -5.98 -27.17
CA TYR A 798 4.50 -7.27 -27.39
C TYR A 798 3.76 -8.11 -28.45
N GLN A 799 2.43 -8.10 -28.43
CA GLN A 799 1.62 -8.78 -29.45
C GLN A 799 1.81 -8.16 -30.84
N GLU A 800 1.79 -6.83 -30.92
CA GLU A 800 2.00 -6.08 -32.16
C GLU A 800 3.40 -6.36 -32.73
N ALA A 801 4.43 -6.32 -31.88
CA ALA A 801 5.81 -6.61 -32.30
C ALA A 801 5.93 -7.99 -32.94
N ARG A 802 5.34 -9.01 -32.31
CA ARG A 802 5.30 -10.37 -32.87
C ARG A 802 4.52 -10.44 -34.18
N ALA A 803 3.39 -9.72 -34.29
CA ALA A 803 2.60 -9.68 -35.52
C ALA A 803 3.35 -9.02 -36.69
N LYS A 804 4.22 -8.04 -36.40
CA LYS A 804 5.11 -7.39 -37.38
C LYS A 804 6.39 -8.19 -37.68
N GLY A 805 6.48 -9.44 -37.24
CA GLY A 805 7.60 -10.33 -37.55
C GLY A 805 8.88 -10.07 -36.74
N ILE A 806 8.80 -9.34 -35.62
CA ILE A 806 9.93 -9.22 -34.69
C ILE A 806 10.14 -10.57 -33.99
N LEU A 807 11.37 -11.08 -34.04
CA LEU A 807 11.75 -12.38 -33.50
C LEU A 807 12.24 -12.26 -32.05
N PHE A 808 11.80 -13.17 -31.19
CA PHE A 808 12.13 -13.17 -29.76
C PHE A 808 12.86 -14.46 -29.41
N ILE A 809 14.15 -14.36 -29.08
CA ILE A 809 15.01 -15.50 -28.75
C ILE A 809 15.34 -15.44 -27.25
N ARG A 810 15.03 -16.52 -26.53
CA ARG A 810 15.26 -16.58 -25.09
C ARG A 810 16.69 -17.06 -24.81
N HIS A 811 17.38 -16.40 -23.88
CA HIS A 811 18.62 -16.88 -23.28
C HIS A 811 18.50 -16.97 -21.75
N ASP A 812 19.52 -17.48 -21.08
CA ASP A 812 19.61 -17.53 -19.61
C ASP A 812 20.96 -16.96 -19.12
N LEU A 813 21.28 -17.12 -17.83
CA LEU A 813 22.53 -16.65 -17.24
C LEU A 813 23.70 -17.62 -17.45
N GLU A 814 23.43 -18.88 -17.77
CA GLU A 814 24.45 -19.90 -18.04
C GLU A 814 24.94 -19.81 -19.49
N ARG A 815 24.04 -19.41 -20.40
CA ARG A 815 24.29 -19.23 -21.84
C ARG A 815 23.91 -17.81 -22.27
N LEU A 816 24.81 -16.87 -22.02
CA LEU A 816 24.68 -15.49 -22.50
C LEU A 816 24.96 -15.37 -24.01
N PRO A 817 24.32 -14.42 -24.72
CA PRO A 817 24.70 -14.09 -26.09
C PRO A 817 26.17 -13.66 -26.17
N GLN A 818 26.83 -14.00 -27.27
CA GLN A 818 28.20 -13.60 -27.55
C GLN A 818 28.20 -12.57 -28.68
N VAL A 819 29.00 -11.52 -28.52
CA VAL A 819 29.11 -10.43 -29.52
C VAL A 819 30.57 -10.24 -29.86
N CYS A 820 30.89 -10.29 -31.15
CA CYS A 820 32.23 -10.05 -31.66
C CYS A 820 32.18 -9.20 -32.94
N ASP A 821 33.33 -8.63 -33.30
CA ASP A 821 33.56 -7.92 -34.55
C ASP A 821 34.38 -8.81 -35.49
N GLU A 822 33.81 -9.17 -36.64
CA GLU A 822 34.47 -9.93 -37.71
C GLU A 822 34.75 -9.00 -38.90
N GLY A 823 35.83 -8.22 -38.83
CA GLY A 823 36.29 -7.39 -39.95
C GLY A 823 35.44 -6.14 -40.21
N GLY A 824 34.92 -5.50 -39.16
CA GLY A 824 34.04 -4.34 -39.19
C GLY A 824 32.55 -4.69 -39.25
N GLN A 825 32.20 -5.98 -39.13
CA GLN A 825 30.83 -6.47 -39.11
C GLN A 825 30.51 -7.04 -37.72
N LEU A 826 29.41 -6.57 -37.11
CA LEU A 826 28.91 -7.15 -35.88
C LEU A 826 28.39 -8.56 -36.10
N VAL A 827 28.74 -9.45 -35.18
CA VAL A 827 28.25 -10.83 -35.15
C VAL A 827 27.74 -11.14 -33.76
N VAL A 828 26.48 -11.57 -33.68
CA VAL A 828 25.83 -11.99 -32.44
C VAL A 828 25.54 -13.48 -32.54
N ARG A 829 26.08 -14.27 -31.60
CA ARG A 829 25.86 -15.72 -31.50
C ARG A 829 25.06 -16.02 -30.23
N CYS A 830 24.03 -16.85 -30.34
CA CYS A 830 23.24 -17.30 -29.19
C CYS A 830 22.54 -18.63 -29.45
N HIS A 831 22.18 -19.34 -28.39
CA HIS A 831 21.36 -20.55 -28.48
C HIS A 831 19.88 -20.17 -28.58
N ASP A 832 19.15 -20.73 -29.55
CA ASP A 832 17.70 -20.68 -29.59
C ASP A 832 17.12 -21.99 -29.00
N PRO A 833 16.42 -21.93 -27.85
CA PRO A 833 15.87 -23.12 -27.21
C PRO A 833 14.70 -23.76 -27.96
N ILE A 834 14.08 -23.08 -28.92
CA ILE A 834 12.93 -23.61 -29.69
C ILE A 834 13.42 -24.58 -30.76
N VAL A 835 14.45 -24.19 -31.52
CA VAL A 835 15.07 -25.05 -32.54
C VAL A 835 16.24 -25.88 -32.01
N ASP A 836 16.64 -25.62 -30.76
CA ASP A 836 17.77 -26.26 -30.06
C ASP A 836 19.09 -26.19 -30.84
N ALA A 837 19.41 -24.99 -31.32
CA ALA A 837 20.60 -24.75 -32.14
C ALA A 837 21.25 -23.40 -31.82
N GLU A 838 22.56 -23.32 -32.06
CA GLU A 838 23.27 -22.05 -32.10
C GLU A 838 22.89 -21.28 -33.38
N ILE A 839 22.47 -20.04 -33.20
CA ILE A 839 22.14 -19.11 -34.28
C ILE A 839 23.17 -17.99 -34.32
N THR A 840 23.51 -17.56 -35.54
CA THR A 840 24.41 -16.44 -35.80
C THR A 840 23.66 -15.35 -36.55
N ILE A 841 23.66 -14.15 -35.99
CA ILE A 841 22.99 -12.95 -36.52
C ILE A 841 24.08 -11.92 -36.84
N ARG A 842 23.95 -11.19 -37.95
CA ARG A 842 24.94 -10.20 -38.42
C ARG A 842 24.30 -8.81 -38.51
N PRO A 843 23.98 -8.18 -37.37
CA PRO A 843 23.21 -6.94 -37.36
C PRO A 843 24.02 -5.73 -37.81
N ASP A 844 23.36 -4.74 -38.40
CA ASP A 844 23.92 -3.39 -38.61
C ASP A 844 23.83 -2.56 -37.31
N LEU A 845 22.86 -2.89 -36.46
CA LEU A 845 22.57 -2.18 -35.21
C LEU A 845 22.37 -3.17 -34.05
N LEU A 846 23.17 -3.04 -33.00
CA LEU A 846 22.98 -3.72 -31.72
C LEU A 846 22.57 -2.73 -30.64
N VAL A 847 21.43 -2.96 -30.01
CA VAL A 847 20.85 -2.08 -28.98
C VAL A 847 20.84 -2.76 -27.62
N LEU A 848 21.44 -2.11 -26.63
CA LEU A 848 21.60 -2.62 -25.28
C LEU A 848 20.55 -1.99 -24.35
N ALA A 849 19.68 -2.82 -23.78
CA ALA A 849 18.67 -2.39 -22.82
C ALA A 849 19.26 -2.42 -21.39
N THR A 850 19.94 -1.33 -21.04
CA THR A 850 20.77 -1.22 -19.83
C THR A 850 19.96 -1.06 -18.55
N ALA A 851 20.60 -1.44 -17.44
CA ALA A 851 20.06 -1.25 -16.10
C ALA A 851 19.96 0.23 -15.74
N ILE A 852 19.09 0.54 -14.79
CA ILE A 852 19.00 1.84 -14.12
C ILE A 852 19.41 1.65 -12.67
N GLN A 853 20.34 2.46 -12.18
CA GLN A 853 20.82 2.48 -10.81
C GLN A 853 20.50 3.82 -10.12
N PRO A 854 20.50 3.89 -8.78
CA PRO A 854 20.37 5.16 -8.08
C PRO A 854 21.62 6.00 -8.29
N ARG A 855 21.48 7.34 -8.28
CA ARG A 855 22.65 8.23 -8.36
C ARG A 855 23.51 8.08 -7.09
N PRO A 856 24.86 8.11 -7.19
CA PRO A 856 25.76 7.98 -6.03
C PRO A 856 25.48 8.99 -4.91
N GLN A 857 25.08 10.21 -5.28
CA GLN A 857 24.76 11.28 -4.34
C GLN A 857 23.46 11.04 -3.54
N GLY A 858 22.59 10.12 -3.99
CA GLY A 858 21.33 9.79 -3.31
C GLY A 858 21.54 9.33 -1.86
N GLY A 859 22.63 8.58 -1.60
CA GLY A 859 23.01 8.17 -0.25
C GLY A 859 23.49 9.33 0.64
N GLY A 860 24.12 10.35 0.05
CA GLY A 860 24.52 11.56 0.77
C GLY A 860 23.32 12.38 1.22
N LEU A 861 22.37 12.63 0.31
CA LEU A 861 21.14 13.37 0.61
C LEU A 861 20.25 12.62 1.61
N ALA A 862 20.13 11.30 1.47
CA ALA A 862 19.40 10.47 2.42
C ALA A 862 19.94 10.64 3.85
N ARG A 863 21.26 10.69 4.04
CA ARG A 863 21.88 10.93 5.36
C ARG A 863 21.53 12.31 5.93
N LEU A 864 21.53 13.36 5.11
CA LEU A 864 21.17 14.72 5.54
C LEU A 864 19.73 14.76 6.09
N PHE A 865 18.79 14.10 5.40
CA PHE A 865 17.40 13.99 5.85
C PHE A 865 17.14 12.81 6.80
N LYS A 866 18.18 12.10 7.26
CA LYS A 866 18.08 10.90 8.13
C LYS A 866 17.15 9.81 7.56
N CYS A 867 17.11 9.69 6.24
CA CYS A 867 16.34 8.71 5.50
C CYS A 867 17.18 7.46 5.21
N ALA A 868 16.51 6.32 5.03
CA ALA A 868 17.16 5.05 4.73
C ALA A 868 17.29 4.83 3.21
N VAL A 869 18.28 4.04 2.83
CA VAL A 869 18.43 3.45 1.50
C VAL A 869 18.42 1.93 1.61
N ASP A 870 17.96 1.26 0.57
CA ASP A 870 18.05 -0.21 0.47
C ASP A 870 19.47 -0.68 0.14
N ALA A 871 19.67 -2.00 0.13
CA ALA A 871 20.97 -2.61 -0.16
C ALA A 871 21.53 -2.24 -1.56
N GLN A 872 20.67 -1.77 -2.47
CA GLN A 872 21.05 -1.36 -3.83
C GLN A 872 21.25 0.15 -3.97
N GLY A 873 21.09 0.89 -2.87
CA GLY A 873 21.28 2.34 -2.80
C GLY A 873 20.05 3.17 -3.18
N PHE A 874 18.89 2.55 -3.47
CA PHE A 874 17.67 3.30 -3.72
C PHE A 874 17.07 3.81 -2.41
N LEU A 875 16.39 4.95 -2.44
CA LEU A 875 15.69 5.49 -1.27
C LEU A 875 14.62 4.52 -0.79
N MET A 876 14.55 4.30 0.53
CA MET A 876 13.62 3.36 1.16
C MET A 876 12.40 4.08 1.74
N GLU A 877 11.24 3.69 1.27
CA GLU A 877 9.94 4.13 1.74
C GLU A 877 9.63 3.64 3.17
N ALA A 878 8.69 4.29 3.85
CA ALA A 878 8.28 3.95 5.22
C ALA A 878 7.61 2.58 5.31
N HIS A 879 6.81 2.23 4.31
CA HIS A 879 6.16 0.93 4.19
C HIS A 879 5.82 0.62 2.74
N MET A 880 6.30 -0.50 2.20
CA MET A 880 6.20 -0.86 0.78
C MET A 880 4.77 -0.89 0.21
N LYS A 881 3.76 -1.01 1.08
CA LYS A 881 2.32 -1.08 0.72
C LYS A 881 1.51 0.18 0.99
N LEU A 882 1.49 0.63 2.24
CA LEU A 882 0.56 1.67 2.69
C LEU A 882 1.17 3.06 2.74
N ARG A 883 2.50 3.17 2.65
CA ARG A 883 3.21 4.45 2.66
C ARG A 883 4.34 4.44 1.60
N PRO A 884 4.00 4.25 0.30
CA PRO A 884 4.99 4.03 -0.76
C PRO A 884 5.75 5.30 -1.22
N VAL A 885 5.40 6.47 -0.67
CA VAL A 885 6.02 7.76 -1.00
C VAL A 885 6.54 8.52 0.23
N ASP A 886 6.25 8.02 1.43
CA ASP A 886 6.69 8.61 2.69
C ASP A 886 8.06 8.00 3.07
N PHE A 887 8.89 8.76 3.78
CA PHE A 887 9.95 8.19 4.60
C PHE A 887 9.47 7.86 6.02
N ALA A 888 10.23 7.04 6.74
CA ALA A 888 10.05 6.88 8.18
C ALA A 888 10.25 8.22 8.92
N THR A 889 11.15 9.07 8.41
CA THR A 889 11.27 10.47 8.81
C THR A 889 10.05 11.25 8.34
N GLU A 890 9.24 11.74 9.27
CA GLU A 890 8.05 12.54 8.97
C GLU A 890 8.40 13.86 8.27
N GLY A 891 7.52 14.32 7.39
CA GLY A 891 7.71 15.55 6.61
C GLY A 891 8.67 15.42 5.42
N VAL A 892 9.27 14.24 5.21
CA VAL A 892 10.13 13.96 4.05
C VAL A 892 9.48 12.88 3.19
N PHE A 893 9.45 13.11 1.88
CA PHE A 893 8.82 12.26 0.88
C PHE A 893 9.79 11.97 -0.28
N LEU A 894 9.45 11.02 -1.13
CA LEU A 894 10.28 10.60 -2.27
C LEU A 894 9.45 10.40 -3.53
N ALA A 895 10.04 10.72 -4.69
CA ALA A 895 9.38 10.56 -5.98
C ALA A 895 10.36 10.28 -7.13
N GLY A 896 9.97 9.39 -8.05
CA GLY A 896 10.71 9.11 -9.29
C GLY A 896 11.74 7.99 -9.17
N LEU A 897 12.76 8.04 -10.01
CA LEU A 897 13.75 6.96 -10.16
C LEU A 897 14.63 6.74 -8.93
N CYS A 898 14.74 7.73 -8.03
CA CYS A 898 15.47 7.60 -6.77
C CYS A 898 14.87 6.53 -5.84
N HIS A 899 13.57 6.22 -6.00
CA HIS A 899 12.89 5.18 -5.24
C HIS A 899 13.16 3.77 -5.78
N TYR A 900 13.11 3.62 -7.11
CA TYR A 900 13.40 2.42 -7.90
C TYR A 900 13.13 2.71 -9.39
N PRO A 901 13.59 1.89 -10.35
CA PRO A 901 13.34 2.11 -11.78
C PRO A 901 11.85 2.10 -12.13
N LYS A 902 11.34 3.13 -12.83
CA LYS A 902 9.93 3.28 -13.20
C LYS A 902 9.73 4.21 -14.40
N ALA A 903 8.57 4.12 -15.03
CA ALA A 903 8.23 4.91 -16.22
C ALA A 903 7.89 6.38 -15.85
N VAL A 904 7.75 7.23 -16.86
CA VAL A 904 7.50 8.67 -16.68
C VAL A 904 6.12 8.91 -16.06
N GLU A 905 5.08 8.24 -16.53
CA GLU A 905 3.70 8.32 -16.03
C GLU A 905 3.63 7.91 -14.55
N GLU A 906 4.38 6.88 -14.17
CA GLU A 906 4.46 6.43 -12.78
C GLU A 906 5.24 7.42 -11.90
N SER A 907 6.28 8.04 -12.45
CA SER A 907 7.05 9.08 -11.75
C SER A 907 6.20 10.33 -11.49
N ILE A 908 5.33 10.71 -12.44
CA ILE A 908 4.36 11.81 -12.29
C ILE A 908 3.34 11.46 -11.22
N ALA A 909 2.74 10.25 -11.28
CA ALA A 909 1.80 9.80 -10.25
C ALA A 909 2.45 9.81 -8.85
N GLN A 910 3.68 9.31 -8.74
CA GLN A 910 4.41 9.27 -7.47
C GLN A 910 4.72 10.68 -6.93
N ALA A 911 5.07 11.62 -7.80
CA ALA A 911 5.31 13.02 -7.42
C ALA A 911 4.03 13.68 -6.89
N LYS A 912 2.91 13.52 -7.59
CA LYS A 912 1.60 14.00 -7.13
C LYS A 912 1.20 13.34 -5.81
N ALA A 913 1.46 12.05 -5.66
CA ALA A 913 1.23 11.33 -4.41
C ALA A 913 2.05 11.89 -3.24
N ALA A 914 3.34 12.16 -3.45
CA ALA A 914 4.20 12.79 -2.45
C ALA A 914 3.64 14.16 -2.03
N VAL A 915 3.16 14.97 -2.98
CA VAL A 915 2.50 16.25 -2.69
C VAL A 915 1.19 16.08 -1.92
N GLY A 916 0.35 15.11 -2.30
CA GLY A 916 -0.90 14.81 -1.59
C GLY A 916 -0.65 14.45 -0.12
N ARG A 917 0.36 13.62 0.14
CA ARG A 917 0.79 13.25 1.50
C ARG A 917 1.42 14.42 2.26
N ALA A 918 2.22 15.24 1.58
CA ALA A 918 2.85 16.42 2.17
C ALA A 918 1.85 17.54 2.51
N THR A 919 0.77 17.65 1.73
CA THR A 919 -0.28 18.66 1.96
C THR A 919 -1.06 18.40 3.24
N MET A 920 -1.15 17.13 3.70
CA MET A 920 -1.69 16.81 5.03
C MET A 920 -0.91 17.46 6.18
N ILE A 921 0.33 17.91 5.95
CA ILE A 921 1.13 18.67 6.92
C ILE A 921 0.96 20.16 6.65
N LEU A 922 1.20 20.60 5.41
CA LEU A 922 1.15 22.03 5.04
C LEU A 922 -0.24 22.66 5.19
N ALA A 923 -1.31 21.87 5.17
CA ALA A 923 -2.68 22.35 5.37
C ALA A 923 -2.92 22.87 6.80
N HIS A 924 -2.19 22.35 7.79
CA HIS A 924 -2.34 22.68 9.22
C HIS A 924 -1.37 23.74 9.68
N ASP A 925 -1.76 24.62 10.59
CA ASP A 925 -0.89 25.69 11.10
C ASP A 925 0.17 25.19 12.08
N ALA A 926 -0.10 24.06 12.72
CA ALA A 926 0.84 23.35 13.56
C ALA A 926 0.60 21.85 13.45
N VAL A 927 1.67 21.05 13.59
CA VAL A 927 1.58 19.59 13.70
C VAL A 927 1.82 19.15 15.13
N PRO A 928 1.19 18.04 15.58
CA PRO A 928 1.51 17.44 16.86
C PRO A 928 3.00 17.13 16.97
N ALA A 929 3.59 17.43 18.12
CA ALA A 929 4.96 17.10 18.46
C ALA A 929 5.01 16.09 19.58
N GLU A 930 6.16 15.42 19.72
CA GLU A 930 6.36 14.47 20.81
C GLU A 930 6.20 15.19 22.16
N SER A 931 5.40 14.59 23.03
CA SER A 931 5.12 15.09 24.37
C SER A 931 5.83 14.26 25.43
N VAL A 932 6.15 13.00 25.11
CA VAL A 932 7.06 12.12 25.83
C VAL A 932 8.50 12.54 25.55
N THR A 933 8.90 13.71 26.07
CA THR A 933 10.23 14.30 25.87
C THR A 933 11.15 14.02 27.04
N ALA A 934 12.46 14.04 26.79
CA ALA A 934 13.45 13.97 27.85
C ALA A 934 13.47 15.27 28.68
N THR A 935 13.75 15.16 29.97
CA THR A 935 13.95 16.28 30.89
C THR A 935 15.18 16.05 31.74
N VAL A 936 15.89 17.12 32.10
CA VAL A 936 17.10 17.05 32.93
C VAL A 936 16.81 17.57 34.33
N ASN A 937 17.15 16.77 35.34
CA ASN A 937 17.27 17.19 36.71
C ASN A 937 18.62 17.94 36.88
N THR A 938 18.53 19.26 36.94
CA THR A 938 19.67 20.17 37.12
C THR A 938 20.26 20.17 38.53
N ALA A 939 19.84 19.27 39.43
CA ALA A 939 20.60 18.92 40.64
C ALA A 939 21.51 17.68 40.42
N LYS A 940 21.05 16.66 39.67
CA LYS A 940 21.81 15.42 39.38
C LYS A 940 22.78 15.50 38.17
N CYS A 941 22.54 16.41 37.23
CA CYS A 941 23.49 16.90 36.21
C CYS A 941 24.96 16.90 36.66
N THR A 942 25.91 16.31 35.94
CA THR A 942 27.35 16.57 36.18
C THR A 942 28.01 17.35 35.05
N GLY A 943 27.25 17.73 34.01
CA GLY A 943 27.77 18.46 32.85
C GLY A 943 28.69 17.63 31.94
N CYS A 944 28.66 16.30 32.03
CA CYS A 944 29.59 15.44 31.31
C CYS A 944 29.46 15.44 29.77
N GLY A 945 28.41 16.06 29.22
CA GLY A 945 28.22 16.22 27.77
C GLY A 945 27.84 14.97 26.99
N LEU A 946 27.81 13.78 27.60
CA LEU A 946 27.50 12.53 26.91
C LEU A 946 26.09 12.55 26.28
N CYS A 947 25.12 13.12 26.97
CA CYS A 947 23.74 13.29 26.47
C CYS A 947 23.64 14.16 25.21
N VAL A 948 24.53 15.17 25.07
CA VAL A 948 24.63 16.01 23.87
C VAL A 948 25.18 15.18 22.72
N ALA A 949 26.23 14.39 22.95
CA ALA A 949 26.87 13.58 21.94
C ALA A 949 25.95 12.47 21.38
N VAL A 950 25.12 11.83 22.22
CA VAL A 950 24.22 10.75 21.79
C VAL A 950 22.91 11.25 21.17
N CYS A 951 22.58 12.54 21.30
CA CYS A 951 21.32 13.07 20.78
C CYS A 951 21.40 13.29 19.26
N ALA A 952 20.84 12.36 18.49
CA ALA A 952 20.77 12.47 17.01
C ALA A 952 19.98 13.70 16.52
N TYR A 953 19.18 14.33 17.37
CA TYR A 953 18.31 15.47 17.03
C TYR A 953 18.87 16.82 17.48
N ARG A 954 20.05 16.85 18.14
CA ARG A 954 20.62 18.06 18.76
C ARG A 954 19.64 18.78 19.72
N ALA A 955 18.71 18.01 20.29
CA ALA A 955 17.72 18.51 21.25
C ALA A 955 18.32 18.76 22.63
N VAL A 956 19.51 18.22 22.93
CA VAL A 956 20.20 18.39 24.21
C VAL A 956 21.40 19.30 24.01
N GLN A 957 21.54 20.32 24.85
CA GLN A 957 22.67 21.25 24.86
C GLN A 957 23.19 21.45 26.28
N LEU A 958 24.36 22.06 26.41
CA LEU A 958 24.84 22.57 27.71
C LEU A 958 24.45 24.04 27.83
N ASP A 959 23.88 24.42 28.97
CA ASP A 959 23.62 25.81 29.31
C ASP A 959 24.91 26.54 29.75
N GLU A 960 24.79 27.83 30.06
CA GLU A 960 25.89 28.69 30.49
C GLU A 960 26.59 28.21 31.77
N GLN A 961 25.91 27.37 32.57
CA GLN A 961 26.43 26.80 33.81
C GLN A 961 27.03 25.39 33.59
N GLY A 962 27.12 24.95 32.33
CA GLY A 962 27.62 23.64 31.94
C GLY A 962 26.67 22.49 32.27
N ARG A 963 25.40 22.76 32.59
CA ARG A 963 24.36 21.74 32.85
C ARG A 963 23.63 21.41 31.56
N SER A 964 23.18 20.16 31.44
CA SER A 964 22.41 19.77 30.27
C SER A 964 20.99 20.33 30.31
N THR A 965 20.50 20.83 29.18
CA THR A 965 19.12 21.26 28.97
C THR A 965 18.55 20.55 27.74
N VAL A 966 17.22 20.41 27.68
CA VAL A 966 16.52 19.74 26.56
C VAL A 966 15.53 20.70 25.93
N ASP A 967 15.65 20.91 24.63
CA ASP A 967 14.62 21.53 23.80
C ASP A 967 13.53 20.51 23.50
N ALA A 968 12.37 20.67 24.13
CA ALA A 968 11.23 19.79 23.97
C ALA A 968 10.67 19.79 22.53
N SER A 969 10.84 20.89 21.77
CA SER A 969 10.35 20.97 20.38
C SER A 969 11.18 20.11 19.41
N MET A 970 12.45 19.86 19.76
CA MET A 970 13.40 19.07 18.98
C MET A 970 13.50 17.63 19.46
N CYS A 971 13.09 17.35 20.71
CA CYS A 971 13.16 16.01 21.30
C CYS A 971 12.11 15.07 20.66
N LYS A 972 12.57 13.93 20.12
CA LYS A 972 11.70 12.88 19.55
C LYS A 972 11.45 11.70 20.51
N GLY A 973 11.70 11.89 21.79
CA GLY A 973 11.35 10.90 22.83
C GLY A 973 12.07 9.55 22.75
N CYS A 974 13.17 9.41 21.99
CA CYS A 974 13.79 8.10 21.75
C CYS A 974 14.48 7.46 22.96
N GLY A 975 14.66 8.19 24.07
CA GLY A 975 15.29 7.69 25.29
C GLY A 975 16.82 7.49 25.24
N ALA A 976 17.49 7.73 24.11
CA ALA A 976 18.94 7.48 23.99
C ALA A 976 19.80 8.25 25.01
N CYS A 977 19.46 9.52 25.27
CA CYS A 977 20.15 10.33 26.28
C CYS A 977 19.85 9.90 27.72
N VAL A 978 18.69 9.26 27.95
CA VAL A 978 18.29 8.69 29.25
C VAL A 978 19.12 7.45 29.53
N ALA A 979 19.14 6.50 28.60
CA ALA A 979 19.96 5.29 28.70
C ALA A 979 21.47 5.58 28.82
N GLY A 980 21.95 6.65 28.17
CA GLY A 980 23.34 7.08 28.28
C GLY A 980 23.68 7.89 29.53
N CYS A 981 22.70 8.37 30.31
CA CYS A 981 22.97 9.27 31.44
C CYS A 981 23.54 8.52 32.64
N ARG A 982 24.85 8.70 32.90
CA ARG A 982 25.54 8.03 34.02
C ARG A 982 25.12 8.50 35.41
N SER A 983 24.60 9.72 35.53
CA SER A 983 24.17 10.28 36.81
C SER A 983 22.67 10.17 37.06
N ASP A 984 21.94 9.44 36.20
CA ASP A 984 20.48 9.31 36.28
C ASP A 984 19.78 10.69 36.36
N ALA A 985 20.39 11.68 35.69
CA ALA A 985 19.92 13.05 35.69
C ALA A 985 18.92 13.34 34.58
N ILE A 986 18.79 12.45 33.60
CA ILE A 986 17.86 12.63 32.47
C ILE A 986 16.81 11.54 32.56
N THR A 987 15.54 11.94 32.48
CA THR A 987 14.40 11.02 32.51
C THR A 987 13.50 11.31 31.31
N LEU A 988 12.87 10.29 30.76
CA LEU A 988 11.85 10.43 29.73
C LEU A 988 10.50 10.57 30.42
N LYS A 989 9.74 11.63 30.12
CA LYS A 989 8.41 11.86 30.74
C LYS A 989 7.51 10.63 30.55
N ASN A 990 6.83 10.17 31.61
CA ASN A 990 5.99 8.96 31.64
C ASN A 990 6.66 7.60 31.29
N ILE A 991 7.93 7.57 30.89
CA ILE A 991 8.69 6.34 30.60
C ILE A 991 10.06 6.43 31.28
N GLY A 992 10.07 6.79 32.56
CA GLY A 992 11.28 6.88 33.36
C GLY A 992 11.74 5.52 33.88
N ASN A 993 12.93 5.51 34.49
CA ASN A 993 13.50 4.30 35.10
C ASN A 993 12.57 3.69 36.15
N GLU A 994 11.92 4.52 36.97
CA GLU A 994 10.96 4.06 37.99
C GLU A 994 9.76 3.32 37.37
N GLN A 995 9.15 3.86 36.31
CA GLN A 995 8.03 3.19 35.64
C GLN A 995 8.46 1.89 34.94
N ILE A 996 9.63 1.89 34.29
CA ILE A 996 10.16 0.69 33.63
C ILE A 996 10.43 -0.41 34.66
N LEU A 997 11.10 -0.07 35.77
CA LEU A 997 11.39 -1.03 36.84
C LEU A 997 10.12 -1.55 37.49
N ALA A 998 9.15 -0.68 37.79
CA ALA A 998 7.85 -1.10 38.31
C ALA A 998 7.12 -2.07 37.36
N THR A 999 7.24 -1.86 36.04
CA THR A 999 6.67 -2.77 35.03
C THR A 999 7.39 -4.12 35.01
N VAL A 1000 8.72 -4.11 35.15
CA VAL A 1000 9.54 -5.34 35.20
C VAL A 1000 9.25 -6.12 36.49
N ASP A 1001 9.21 -5.45 37.63
CA ASP A 1001 8.91 -6.09 38.92
C ASP A 1001 7.51 -6.71 38.89
N ALA A 1002 6.53 -5.98 38.34
CA ALA A 1002 5.18 -6.49 38.08
C ALA A 1002 5.13 -7.65 37.08
N ALA A 1003 6.18 -7.98 36.33
CA ALA A 1003 6.18 -9.18 35.50
C ALA A 1003 6.51 -10.45 36.30
N PHE A 1004 7.13 -10.33 37.48
CA PHE A 1004 7.72 -11.46 38.21
C PHE A 1004 7.27 -11.60 39.67
N TRP A 1005 6.68 -10.56 40.26
CA TRP A 1005 6.29 -10.54 41.67
C TRP A 1005 4.82 -10.14 41.81
N ASP A 1006 4.07 -10.95 42.57
CA ASP A 1006 2.78 -10.54 43.16
C ASP A 1006 3.11 -9.97 44.55
N ASP A 1007 2.80 -8.69 44.77
CA ASP A 1007 2.82 -8.08 46.11
C ASP A 1007 1.63 -8.55 46.97
#